data_AF-A0AAN6Y7W9-F1
#
_entry.id   AF-A0AAN6Y7W9-F1
#
_cell.length_a   1.000
_cell.length_b   1.000
_cell.length_c   1.000
_cell.angle_alpha   90.00
_cell.angle_beta   90.00
_cell.angle_gamma   90.00
#
_symmetry.space_group_name_H-M   'P 1'
#
loop_
_entity.id
_entity.type
_entity.pdbx_description
1 polymer ?
#
loop_
_entity_poly.entity_id
_entity_poly.type
_entity_poly.pdbx_seq_one_letter_code
_entity_poly.pdbx_strand_id
1 'polypeptide(L)'
;MRSPVLWLLCLVLGVLAVDVPLALDGALLDATADDDTYNTGGHIFVNGWDVIVPKNLLVTFPAAFVPWREFVANKSAVLGFEVNVVGNQVDGVALAAQIFVDEFALEYNQGHIESINYDGTIKIVNGPNIRLNDPNAVFSAGYSYPFMVVDDVNPSVTSFSGFPMCVQRSANDTLCPMSNRPMNAGGSNVPRRIFQAPNPLIMSPLLVGDFIQYRGFWNRQTNELVCFEVVAMNVQITTTGSITYIRVEHGQIGVYTADTGIEIQETRFVTFVSNPSVTVSINAIDLDPCTGHESNRAVGVAQFRPEGGGRNKFLFRTDGTTPIKYTREYRAIASTGQFTTQNGLPGGQYAIPMMEWIQPEQIVPGQEPPIHYFDDMNHLVNGIGPDEDGNWFGPLDPFPQTGVTTFDVTTCPEVVPSNPEDPEAKITGKIRISASTSTTSVNNDLYVRKEDTFILSGSQLNPSEVFGGNDLSWAWSIVNSESVGTVANLNTFTFSADNKTATVKFSNPAPVGDYLFRLTLTSASQNKTATADFNVILFSGADQVTIQSVTWSSTQSGTLGVTCKSNYLYDSKVGMMVTYPGDDGATTSVMAATPPYTGGWAFSARRVDRPGAITCQSLLGGFAQRSGTTTKKKRDFNA
;
A
#
# COMPACT_ATOMS: atom_id res chain seq x y z
N MET A 1 38.75 -46.15 55.14
CA MET A 1 37.63 -46.50 54.24
C MET A 1 36.41 -45.65 54.60
N ARG A 2 36.23 -44.51 53.94
CA ARG A 2 34.96 -43.78 53.84
C ARG A 2 34.93 -43.13 52.46
N SER A 3 33.94 -43.52 51.67
CA SER A 3 33.67 -43.04 50.31
C SER A 3 32.99 -41.67 50.36
N PRO A 4 33.36 -40.70 49.50
CA PRO A 4 32.54 -39.52 49.27
C PRO A 4 31.59 -39.81 48.11
N VAL A 5 30.29 -39.85 48.44
CA VAL A 5 29.19 -39.84 47.49
C VAL A 5 29.17 -38.45 46.82
N LEU A 6 29.69 -38.43 45.60
CA LEU A 6 29.02 -37.89 44.42
C LEU A 6 28.19 -36.60 44.64
N TRP A 7 28.87 -35.47 44.71
CA TRP A 7 28.32 -34.18 44.27
C TRP A 7 28.31 -34.17 42.73
N LEU A 8 27.35 -34.86 42.13
CA LEU A 8 26.90 -34.55 40.77
C LEU A 8 25.73 -33.59 40.94
N LEU A 9 26.03 -32.34 41.28
CA LEU A 9 25.07 -31.26 41.10
C LEU A 9 24.77 -31.24 39.61
N CYS A 10 23.52 -31.51 39.26
CA CYS A 10 22.95 -31.19 37.96
C CYS A 10 23.30 -29.75 37.59
N LEU A 11 24.39 -29.55 36.85
CA LEU A 11 24.47 -28.54 35.80
C LEU A 11 23.52 -29.00 34.69
N VAL A 12 22.21 -29.01 35.00
CA VAL A 12 21.24 -28.63 33.98
C VAL A 12 21.48 -27.14 33.85
N LEU A 13 22.39 -26.78 32.94
CA LEU A 13 22.37 -25.46 32.35
C LEU A 13 20.92 -25.25 31.93
N GLY A 14 20.19 -24.44 32.69
CA GLY A 14 19.01 -23.82 32.16
C GLY A 14 19.51 -23.13 30.90
N VAL A 15 19.15 -23.68 29.74
CA VAL A 15 19.00 -22.89 28.54
C VAL A 15 18.08 -21.78 29.01
N LEU A 16 18.67 -20.63 29.33
CA LEU A 16 17.90 -19.45 29.68
C LEU A 16 16.95 -19.26 28.50
N ALA A 17 15.69 -19.03 28.83
CA ALA A 17 14.62 -18.54 27.98
C ALA A 17 15.12 -17.41 27.07
N VAL A 18 15.73 -17.77 25.95
CA VAL A 18 16.20 -16.86 24.93
C VAL A 18 15.42 -17.24 23.70
N ASP A 19 14.76 -16.25 23.11
CA ASP A 19 14.03 -16.44 21.87
C ASP A 19 15.01 -16.93 20.80
N VAL A 20 14.55 -17.83 19.92
CA VAL A 20 15.35 -18.37 18.80
C VAL A 20 14.61 -18.11 17.51
N PRO A 21 15.26 -17.66 16.41
CA PRO A 21 14.57 -17.43 15.15
C PRO A 21 13.93 -18.71 14.60
N LEU A 22 12.71 -18.57 14.07
CA LEU A 22 11.99 -19.62 13.36
C LEU A 22 11.72 -19.15 11.93
N ALA A 23 12.26 -19.89 10.95
CA ALA A 23 11.91 -19.74 9.54
C ALA A 23 11.68 -21.13 8.97
N LEU A 24 10.46 -21.39 8.49
CA LEU A 24 10.09 -22.62 7.82
C LEU A 24 9.61 -22.29 6.42
N ASP A 25 10.11 -23.04 5.44
CA ASP A 25 9.67 -22.96 4.07
C ASP A 25 9.42 -24.39 3.56
N GLY A 26 8.19 -24.68 3.16
CA GLY A 26 7.81 -26.04 2.80
C GLY A 26 6.33 -26.26 2.55
N ALA A 27 5.96 -27.52 2.33
CA ALA A 27 4.60 -27.87 1.96
C ALA A 27 3.63 -27.77 3.15
N LEU A 28 2.46 -27.17 2.93
CA LEU A 28 1.33 -27.22 3.87
C LEU A 28 0.86 -28.67 4.03
N LEU A 29 0.99 -29.20 5.24
CA LEU A 29 0.49 -30.54 5.57
C LEU A 29 -0.91 -30.48 6.19
N ASP A 30 -1.12 -29.55 7.13
CA ASP A 30 -2.41 -29.31 7.77
C ASP A 30 -2.44 -27.93 8.45
N ALA A 31 -3.65 -27.49 8.81
CA ALA A 31 -3.88 -26.29 9.62
C ALA A 31 -5.17 -26.43 10.44
N THR A 32 -5.18 -25.97 11.69
CA THR A 32 -6.37 -26.01 12.56
C THR A 32 -6.61 -24.66 13.22
N ALA A 33 -7.86 -24.35 13.50
CA ALA A 33 -8.28 -23.23 14.32
C ALA A 33 -8.66 -23.73 15.72
N ASP A 34 -8.36 -22.95 16.74
CA ASP A 34 -8.70 -23.30 18.13
C ASP A 34 -10.20 -23.15 18.42
N ASP A 35 -10.85 -22.18 17.78
CA ASP A 35 -12.28 -21.91 17.92
C ASP A 35 -12.88 -21.24 16.67
N ASP A 36 -14.15 -20.82 16.77
CA ASP A 36 -14.92 -20.20 15.68
C ASP A 36 -14.87 -18.67 15.67
N THR A 37 -14.08 -18.03 16.54
CA THR A 37 -13.92 -16.56 16.54
C THR A 37 -13.20 -16.10 15.27
N TYR A 38 -13.57 -14.92 14.76
CA TYR A 38 -13.02 -14.42 13.49
C TYR A 38 -11.51 -14.21 13.52
N ASN A 39 -10.96 -13.89 14.70
CA ASN A 39 -9.53 -13.66 14.97
C ASN A 39 -8.87 -14.80 15.77
N THR A 40 -9.45 -16.00 15.74
CA THR A 40 -8.87 -17.20 16.38
C THR A 40 -7.41 -17.42 15.98
N GLY A 41 -6.64 -18.00 16.90
CA GLY A 41 -5.36 -18.65 16.60
C GLY A 41 -5.55 -20.11 16.22
N GLY A 42 -4.45 -20.86 16.24
CA GLY A 42 -4.48 -22.30 16.08
C GLY A 42 -3.11 -22.89 15.79
N HIS A 43 -3.04 -23.86 14.87
CA HIS A 43 -1.83 -24.59 14.56
C HIS A 43 -1.63 -24.74 13.06
N ILE A 44 -0.39 -24.58 12.59
CA ILE A 44 0.00 -24.88 11.21
C ILE A 44 1.08 -25.96 11.19
N PHE A 45 0.89 -26.94 10.29
CA PHE A 45 1.79 -28.07 10.13
C PHE A 45 2.55 -27.95 8.82
N VAL A 46 3.86 -27.70 8.91
CA VAL A 46 4.76 -27.50 7.75
C VAL A 46 6.01 -28.34 7.93
N ASN A 47 6.35 -29.18 6.95
CA ASN A 47 7.55 -30.04 6.99
C ASN A 47 7.70 -30.88 8.30
N GLY A 48 6.58 -31.23 8.95
CA GLY A 48 6.58 -31.97 10.21
C GLY A 48 6.78 -31.12 11.47
N TRP A 49 6.90 -29.80 11.34
CA TRP A 49 6.79 -28.86 12.46
C TRP A 49 5.33 -28.61 12.77
N ASP A 50 5.02 -28.50 14.06
CA ASP A 50 3.77 -28.00 14.60
C ASP A 50 4.05 -26.60 15.17
N VAL A 51 3.51 -25.56 14.54
CA VAL A 51 3.74 -24.17 14.91
C VAL A 51 2.43 -23.56 15.38
N ILE A 52 2.46 -22.91 16.54
CA ILE A 52 1.30 -22.18 17.04
C ILE A 52 1.14 -20.91 16.22
N VAL A 53 -0.07 -20.70 15.73
CA VAL A 53 -0.53 -19.48 15.09
C VAL A 53 -1.22 -18.61 16.14
N PRO A 54 -0.65 -17.44 16.50
CA PRO A 54 -1.28 -16.54 17.45
C PRO A 54 -2.66 -16.05 16.97
N LYS A 55 -3.49 -15.62 17.93
CA LYS A 55 -4.69 -14.84 17.62
C LYS A 55 -4.34 -13.60 16.81
N ASN A 56 -5.30 -13.13 16.02
CA ASN A 56 -5.20 -11.95 15.16
C ASN A 56 -4.24 -12.07 13.96
N LEU A 57 -3.55 -13.21 13.77
CA LEU A 57 -2.69 -13.40 12.61
C LEU A 57 -3.54 -13.51 11.33
N LEU A 58 -3.13 -12.76 10.30
CA LEU A 58 -3.67 -12.87 8.95
C LEU A 58 -2.68 -13.59 8.04
N VAL A 59 -3.18 -14.57 7.29
CA VAL A 59 -2.40 -15.27 6.26
C VAL A 59 -2.27 -14.37 5.05
N THR A 60 -1.06 -14.16 4.57
CA THR A 60 -0.80 -13.26 3.47
C THR A 60 -0.75 -14.04 2.15
N PHE A 61 -1.54 -13.56 1.18
CA PHE A 61 -1.53 -13.97 -0.22
C PHE A 61 -1.12 -12.78 -1.10
N PRO A 62 -0.75 -12.99 -2.37
CA PRO A 62 -0.28 -11.92 -3.26
C PRO A 62 -1.20 -10.70 -3.41
N ALA A 63 -2.50 -10.84 -3.16
CA ALA A 63 -3.50 -9.76 -3.28
C ALA A 63 -4.47 -9.69 -2.09
N ALA A 64 -4.24 -10.44 -1.01
CA ALA A 64 -5.20 -10.53 0.10
C ALA A 64 -4.54 -10.89 1.43
N PHE A 65 -5.15 -10.41 2.52
CA PHE A 65 -4.87 -10.86 3.87
C PHE A 65 -6.09 -11.62 4.39
N VAL A 66 -5.92 -12.90 4.70
CA VAL A 66 -7.02 -13.81 5.02
C VAL A 66 -7.01 -14.13 6.52
N PRO A 67 -8.13 -13.96 7.24
CA PRO A 67 -8.25 -14.40 8.63
C PRO A 67 -7.93 -15.88 8.80
N TRP A 68 -7.21 -16.25 9.88
CA TRP A 68 -6.79 -17.63 10.13
C TRP A 68 -7.95 -18.63 10.06
N ARG A 69 -9.13 -18.28 10.61
CA ARG A 69 -10.34 -19.08 10.54
C ARG A 69 -10.76 -19.40 9.10
N GLU A 70 -10.77 -18.40 8.23
CA GLU A 70 -11.16 -18.55 6.83
C GLU A 70 -10.13 -19.37 6.05
N PHE A 71 -8.83 -19.16 6.35
CA PHE A 71 -7.75 -19.99 5.81
C PHE A 71 -7.96 -21.47 6.14
N VAL A 72 -8.18 -21.79 7.42
CA VAL A 72 -8.40 -23.16 7.88
C VAL A 72 -9.65 -23.78 7.25
N ALA A 73 -10.74 -23.02 7.13
CA ALA A 73 -11.99 -23.48 6.52
C ALA A 73 -11.83 -23.90 5.05
N ASN A 74 -10.91 -23.26 4.31
CA ASN A 74 -10.66 -23.53 2.89
C ASN A 74 -9.29 -24.18 2.61
N LYS A 75 -8.56 -24.64 3.65
CA LYS A 75 -7.19 -25.17 3.53
C LYS A 75 -7.04 -26.29 2.49
N SER A 76 -8.09 -27.07 2.24
CA SER A 76 -8.09 -28.14 1.24
C SER A 76 -7.75 -27.64 -0.18
N ALA A 77 -8.00 -26.36 -0.46
CA ALA A 77 -7.68 -25.72 -1.73
C ALA A 77 -6.16 -25.50 -1.93
N VAL A 78 -5.38 -25.51 -0.85
CA VAL A 78 -3.95 -25.16 -0.81
C VAL A 78 -3.09 -26.23 -0.11
N LEU A 79 -3.63 -27.43 0.15
CA LEU A 79 -2.82 -28.52 0.70
C LEU A 79 -1.68 -28.90 -0.25
N GLY A 80 -0.47 -28.99 0.30
CA GLY A 80 0.74 -29.26 -0.45
C GLY A 80 1.35 -28.04 -1.15
N PHE A 81 0.74 -26.87 -1.05
CA PHE A 81 1.34 -25.62 -1.53
C PHE A 81 2.50 -25.21 -0.62
N GLU A 82 3.40 -24.40 -1.16
CA GLU A 82 4.50 -23.81 -0.42
C GLU A 82 3.98 -22.79 0.60
N VAL A 83 4.45 -22.92 1.84
CA VAL A 83 4.13 -22.05 2.94
C VAL A 83 5.43 -21.60 3.59
N ASN A 84 5.58 -20.29 3.69
CA ASN A 84 6.65 -19.67 4.43
C ASN A 84 6.10 -19.19 5.78
N VAL A 85 6.58 -19.78 6.88
CA VAL A 85 6.25 -19.40 8.26
C VAL A 85 7.47 -18.75 8.89
N VAL A 86 7.33 -17.47 9.23
CA VAL A 86 8.38 -16.70 9.92
C VAL A 86 7.89 -16.36 11.32
N GLY A 87 8.74 -16.57 12.31
CA GLY A 87 8.41 -16.34 13.72
C GLY A 87 9.63 -16.49 14.63
N ASN A 88 9.40 -16.76 15.91
CA ASN A 88 10.44 -17.15 16.86
C ASN A 88 9.95 -18.35 17.69
N GLN A 89 10.90 -19.09 18.26
CA GLN A 89 10.63 -19.95 19.41
C GLN A 89 10.76 -19.13 20.68
N VAL A 90 9.67 -18.96 21.42
CA VAL A 90 9.63 -18.25 22.70
C VAL A 90 9.44 -19.28 23.80
N ASP A 91 10.34 -19.34 24.77
CA ASP A 91 10.33 -20.37 25.83
C ASP A 91 10.23 -21.82 25.31
N GLY A 92 10.85 -22.09 24.15
CA GLY A 92 10.82 -23.39 23.48
C GLY A 92 9.54 -23.71 22.71
N VAL A 93 8.62 -22.74 22.59
CA VAL A 93 7.37 -22.86 21.84
C VAL A 93 7.49 -22.13 20.50
N ALA A 94 7.30 -22.83 19.39
CA ALA A 94 7.31 -22.24 18.05
C ALA A 94 6.06 -21.38 17.81
N LEU A 95 6.25 -20.07 17.67
CA LEU A 95 5.19 -19.09 17.42
C LEU A 95 5.37 -18.46 16.05
N ALA A 96 4.33 -18.47 15.23
CA ALA A 96 4.31 -17.74 13.96
C ALA A 96 4.10 -16.23 14.19
N ALA A 97 4.78 -15.41 13.40
CA ALA A 97 4.54 -13.98 13.28
C ALA A 97 3.95 -13.61 11.92
N GLN A 98 4.37 -14.35 10.88
CA GLN A 98 3.97 -14.14 9.50
C GLN A 98 3.80 -15.50 8.81
N ILE A 99 2.78 -15.60 7.95
CA ILE A 99 2.51 -16.78 7.14
C ILE A 99 2.21 -16.31 5.71
N PHE A 100 3.00 -16.80 4.75
CA PHE A 100 2.82 -16.56 3.32
C PHE A 100 2.51 -17.87 2.62
N VAL A 101 1.58 -17.86 1.68
CA VAL A 101 1.18 -19.07 0.94
C VAL A 101 1.21 -18.81 -0.57
N ASP A 102 1.86 -19.70 -1.30
CA ASP A 102 1.94 -19.71 -2.77
C ASP A 102 2.04 -21.17 -3.27
N GLU A 103 1.68 -21.49 -4.52
CA GLU A 103 1.93 -22.87 -5.01
C GLU A 103 3.45 -23.10 -5.10
N PHE A 104 4.19 -22.12 -5.63
CA PHE A 104 5.64 -22.07 -5.62
C PHE A 104 6.14 -20.62 -5.49
N ALA A 105 7.01 -20.32 -4.52
CA ALA A 105 7.49 -18.96 -4.26
C ALA A 105 8.29 -18.36 -5.44
N LEU A 106 8.91 -19.21 -6.25
CA LEU A 106 9.68 -18.82 -7.44
C LEU A 106 8.96 -19.16 -8.75
N GLU A 107 7.65 -19.38 -8.72
CA GLU A 107 6.88 -19.70 -9.93
C GLU A 107 7.09 -18.62 -11.01
N TYR A 108 7.55 -19.06 -12.18
CA TYR A 108 7.82 -18.19 -13.31
C TYR A 108 7.44 -18.89 -14.61
N ASN A 109 6.26 -18.54 -15.15
CA ASN A 109 5.79 -19.05 -16.44
C ASN A 109 5.80 -17.97 -17.51
N GLN A 110 6.06 -18.36 -18.76
CA GLN A 110 6.05 -17.45 -19.90
C GLN A 110 5.67 -18.17 -21.19
N GLY A 111 5.05 -17.45 -22.13
CA GLY A 111 4.72 -18.00 -23.44
C GLY A 111 3.94 -17.06 -24.33
N HIS A 112 3.76 -17.47 -25.58
CA HIS A 112 2.88 -16.78 -26.53
C HIS A 112 1.45 -17.27 -26.37
N ILE A 113 0.51 -16.33 -26.48
CA ILE A 113 -0.92 -16.65 -26.58
C ILE A 113 -1.22 -17.25 -27.97
N GLU A 114 -1.84 -18.42 -27.99
CA GLU A 114 -2.32 -19.12 -29.18
C GLU A 114 -3.76 -18.75 -29.52
N SER A 115 -4.65 -18.78 -28.52
CA SER A 115 -6.07 -18.42 -28.66
C SER A 115 -6.61 -17.85 -27.37
N ILE A 116 -7.65 -17.01 -27.48
CA ILE A 116 -8.39 -16.42 -26.36
C ILE A 116 -9.87 -16.65 -26.63
N ASN A 117 -10.60 -17.15 -25.64
CA ASN A 117 -12.05 -17.31 -25.72
C ASN A 117 -12.76 -16.29 -24.83
N TYR A 118 -13.99 -15.94 -25.19
CA TYR A 118 -14.82 -14.99 -24.44
C TYR A 118 -15.26 -15.49 -23.06
N ASP A 119 -15.05 -16.76 -22.74
CA ASP A 119 -15.26 -17.31 -21.41
C ASP A 119 -14.09 -17.02 -20.45
N GLY A 120 -13.03 -16.38 -20.91
CA GLY A 120 -11.84 -16.06 -20.12
C GLY A 120 -10.66 -17.03 -20.28
N THR A 121 -10.82 -18.13 -21.03
CA THR A 121 -9.70 -19.07 -21.27
C THR A 121 -8.69 -18.52 -22.26
N ILE A 122 -7.42 -18.72 -21.95
CA ILE A 122 -6.28 -18.37 -22.79
C ILE A 122 -5.46 -19.64 -23.03
N LYS A 123 -5.24 -19.99 -24.30
CA LYS A 123 -4.36 -21.09 -24.68
C LYS A 123 -2.93 -20.57 -24.87
N ILE A 124 -1.95 -21.20 -24.24
CA ILE A 124 -0.53 -20.95 -24.50
C ILE A 124 -0.04 -21.89 -25.60
N VAL A 125 0.74 -21.34 -26.54
CA VAL A 125 1.33 -22.12 -27.65
C VAL A 125 2.16 -23.28 -27.09
N ASN A 126 1.79 -24.51 -27.46
CA ASN A 126 2.40 -25.76 -26.94
C ASN A 126 2.38 -25.88 -25.40
N GLY A 127 1.52 -25.12 -24.73
CA GLY A 127 1.45 -25.01 -23.29
C GLY A 127 0.05 -25.28 -22.73
N PRO A 128 -0.20 -24.93 -21.46
CA PRO A 128 -1.48 -25.18 -20.81
C PRO A 128 -2.59 -24.23 -21.32
N ASN A 129 -3.83 -24.54 -20.94
CA ASN A 129 -4.87 -23.54 -20.84
C ASN A 129 -4.70 -22.81 -19.52
N ILE A 130 -4.80 -21.48 -19.55
CA ILE A 130 -4.79 -20.64 -18.36
C ILE A 130 -6.10 -19.86 -18.27
N ARG A 131 -6.47 -19.47 -17.06
CA ARG A 131 -7.66 -18.67 -16.76
C ARG A 131 -7.38 -17.76 -15.57
N LEU A 132 -7.94 -16.55 -15.57
CA LEU A 132 -7.79 -15.62 -14.44
C LEU A 132 -8.72 -16.00 -13.29
N ASN A 133 -8.22 -16.00 -12.05
CA ASN A 133 -9.05 -16.07 -10.83
C ASN A 133 -9.64 -14.69 -10.53
N ASP A 134 -10.69 -14.35 -11.25
CA ASP A 134 -11.29 -13.02 -11.30
C ASP A 134 -12.75 -13.08 -10.85
N PRO A 135 -13.02 -13.23 -9.54
CA PRO A 135 -14.38 -13.43 -9.04
C PRO A 135 -15.31 -12.25 -9.34
N ASN A 136 -14.76 -11.03 -9.41
CA ASN A 136 -15.50 -9.80 -9.68
C ASN A 136 -15.60 -9.46 -11.18
N ALA A 137 -15.09 -10.33 -12.05
CA ALA A 137 -15.09 -10.14 -13.51
C ALA A 137 -14.58 -8.75 -13.92
N VAL A 138 -13.47 -8.31 -13.32
CA VAL A 138 -12.86 -7.00 -13.57
C VAL A 138 -11.94 -7.07 -14.79
N PHE A 139 -11.18 -8.15 -14.96
CA PHE A 139 -10.24 -8.30 -16.07
C PHE A 139 -10.72 -9.29 -17.14
N SER A 140 -11.73 -10.12 -16.86
CA SER A 140 -12.18 -11.24 -17.69
C SER A 140 -13.68 -11.49 -17.56
N ALA A 141 -14.16 -12.64 -18.06
CA ALA A 141 -15.57 -13.04 -17.98
C ALA A 141 -16.02 -13.52 -16.59
N GLY A 142 -15.11 -13.58 -15.63
CA GLY A 142 -15.37 -14.05 -14.28
C GLY A 142 -15.03 -15.53 -14.09
N TYR A 143 -14.30 -15.83 -13.02
CA TYR A 143 -14.04 -17.19 -12.55
C TYR A 143 -13.61 -17.11 -11.09
N SER A 144 -14.07 -18.05 -10.26
CA SER A 144 -13.85 -18.00 -8.82
C SER A 144 -13.24 -19.31 -8.32
N TYR A 145 -12.17 -19.17 -7.56
CA TYR A 145 -11.53 -20.22 -6.77
C TYR A 145 -11.04 -19.60 -5.44
N PRO A 146 -11.01 -20.36 -4.32
CA PRO A 146 -10.55 -19.83 -3.04
C PRO A 146 -9.11 -19.33 -3.09
N PHE A 147 -8.86 -18.14 -2.52
CA PHE A 147 -7.54 -17.49 -2.43
C PHE A 147 -6.89 -17.15 -3.77
N MET A 148 -5.75 -16.44 -3.72
CA MET A 148 -4.95 -16.07 -4.91
C MET A 148 -5.84 -15.57 -6.06
N VAL A 149 -6.60 -14.53 -5.76
CA VAL A 149 -7.44 -13.83 -6.75
C VAL A 149 -6.60 -12.77 -7.45
N VAL A 150 -6.99 -12.40 -8.66
CA VAL A 150 -6.50 -11.16 -9.26
C VAL A 150 -6.85 -9.99 -8.33
N ASP A 151 -5.93 -9.05 -8.20
CA ASP A 151 -6.17 -7.83 -7.46
C ASP A 151 -7.06 -6.92 -8.31
N ASP A 152 -8.24 -6.54 -7.83
CA ASP A 152 -9.16 -5.64 -8.52
C ASP A 152 -9.03 -4.17 -8.07
N VAL A 153 -8.09 -3.89 -7.16
CA VAL A 153 -7.70 -2.55 -6.72
C VAL A 153 -6.27 -2.18 -7.13
N ASN A 154 -5.50 -3.11 -7.68
CA ASN A 154 -4.26 -2.88 -8.42
C ASN A 154 -4.27 -3.66 -9.73
N PRO A 155 -3.68 -3.17 -10.83
CA PRO A 155 -3.74 -3.90 -12.07
C PRO A 155 -2.84 -5.16 -12.03
N SER A 156 -3.43 -6.33 -11.71
CA SER A 156 -2.76 -7.65 -11.81
C SER A 156 -2.61 -8.17 -13.24
N VAL A 157 -3.42 -7.64 -14.16
CA VAL A 157 -3.34 -7.94 -15.60
C VAL A 157 -2.85 -6.69 -16.32
N THR A 158 -1.62 -6.69 -16.80
CA THR A 158 -0.94 -5.47 -17.26
C THR A 158 -0.13 -5.64 -18.54
N SER A 159 0.14 -4.52 -19.20
CA SER A 159 1.23 -4.39 -20.16
C SER A 159 2.59 -4.31 -19.44
N PHE A 160 3.69 -4.38 -20.18
CA PHE A 160 5.03 -4.17 -19.64
C PHE A 160 5.14 -2.84 -18.85
N SER A 161 4.51 -1.79 -19.34
CA SER A 161 4.47 -0.45 -18.74
C SER A 161 3.53 -0.31 -17.52
N GLY A 162 2.78 -1.35 -17.16
CA GLY A 162 1.78 -1.31 -16.09
C GLY A 162 0.41 -0.76 -16.49
N PHE A 163 0.16 -0.49 -17.78
CA PHE A 163 -1.18 -0.13 -18.24
C PHE A 163 -2.11 -1.35 -18.09
N PRO A 164 -3.34 -1.19 -17.57
CA PRO A 164 -4.22 -2.32 -17.32
C PRO A 164 -4.67 -2.98 -18.62
N MET A 165 -4.61 -4.30 -18.64
CA MET A 165 -5.01 -5.15 -19.76
C MET A 165 -6.11 -6.11 -19.34
N CYS A 166 -6.78 -6.73 -20.32
CA CYS A 166 -7.96 -7.54 -20.06
C CYS A 166 -8.11 -8.68 -21.07
N VAL A 167 -8.90 -9.66 -20.69
CA VAL A 167 -9.45 -10.71 -21.57
C VAL A 167 -10.84 -10.27 -21.97
N GLN A 168 -11.10 -10.20 -23.28
CA GLN A 168 -12.41 -9.78 -23.77
C GLN A 168 -13.50 -10.77 -23.35
N ARG A 169 -14.65 -10.23 -22.97
CA ARG A 169 -15.84 -11.00 -22.54
C ARG A 169 -16.84 -11.22 -23.68
N SER A 170 -16.73 -10.41 -24.73
CA SER A 170 -17.54 -10.51 -25.94
C SER A 170 -16.87 -9.74 -27.09
N ALA A 171 -17.41 -9.87 -28.30
CA ALA A 171 -16.94 -9.11 -29.45
C ALA A 171 -17.13 -7.58 -29.31
N ASN A 172 -18.10 -7.14 -28.50
CA ASN A 172 -18.45 -5.73 -28.28
C ASN A 172 -18.21 -5.32 -26.82
N ASP A 173 -17.14 -5.82 -26.21
CA ASP A 173 -16.79 -5.52 -24.83
C ASP A 173 -16.41 -4.05 -24.67
N THR A 174 -17.26 -3.26 -24.00
CA THR A 174 -17.05 -1.82 -23.78
C THR A 174 -15.98 -1.55 -22.72
N LEU A 175 -15.72 -2.51 -21.84
CA LEU A 175 -14.72 -2.44 -20.77
C LEU A 175 -13.36 -2.97 -21.24
N CYS A 176 -13.34 -3.77 -22.31
CA CYS A 176 -12.15 -4.30 -22.96
C CYS A 176 -12.19 -4.15 -24.50
N PRO A 177 -12.30 -2.92 -25.05
CA PRO A 177 -12.59 -2.74 -26.46
C PRO A 177 -11.34 -2.93 -27.35
N MET A 178 -11.53 -3.62 -28.48
CA MET A 178 -10.48 -3.79 -29.51
C MET A 178 -9.92 -2.46 -30.03
N SER A 179 -10.73 -1.39 -30.02
CA SER A 179 -10.27 -0.05 -30.42
C SER A 179 -9.14 0.50 -29.54
N ASN A 180 -8.97 -0.02 -28.33
CA ASN A 180 -7.89 0.36 -27.44
C ASN A 180 -6.61 -0.48 -27.64
N ARG A 181 -6.60 -1.37 -28.65
CA ARG A 181 -5.47 -2.21 -29.03
C ARG A 181 -5.19 -2.07 -30.54
N PRO A 182 -4.39 -1.08 -30.96
CA PRO A 182 -4.19 -0.77 -32.37
C PRO A 182 -3.36 -1.85 -33.09
N MET A 183 -3.68 -2.05 -34.37
CA MET A 183 -2.95 -2.94 -35.29
C MET A 183 -1.84 -2.17 -36.02
N ASN A 184 -0.84 -2.88 -36.54
CA ASN A 184 0.20 -2.25 -37.36
C ASN A 184 -0.39 -1.65 -38.65
N ALA A 185 0.21 -0.56 -39.14
CA ALA A 185 -0.21 0.09 -40.38
C ALA A 185 -0.06 -0.85 -41.59
N GLY A 186 -0.96 -0.73 -42.58
CA GLY A 186 -0.88 -1.47 -43.85
C GLY A 186 -1.70 -2.75 -43.94
N GLY A 187 -2.70 -2.95 -43.07
CA GLY A 187 -3.64 -4.10 -43.15
C GLY A 187 -3.05 -5.43 -42.65
N SER A 188 -1.90 -5.39 -41.99
CA SER A 188 -1.36 -6.57 -41.31
C SER A 188 -2.18 -6.90 -40.08
N ASN A 189 -2.64 -8.15 -39.94
CA ASN A 189 -3.30 -8.66 -38.72
C ASN A 189 -2.32 -8.83 -37.53
N VAL A 190 -1.21 -8.09 -37.51
CA VAL A 190 -0.21 -8.12 -36.44
C VAL A 190 -0.45 -6.95 -35.48
N PRO A 191 -0.70 -7.21 -34.19
CA PRO A 191 -0.88 -6.16 -33.19
C PRO A 191 0.35 -5.26 -33.06
N ARG A 192 0.11 -3.96 -32.85
CA ARG A 192 1.21 -3.02 -32.57
C ARG A 192 1.71 -3.23 -31.15
N ARG A 193 3.01 -3.42 -30.95
CA ARG A 193 3.56 -3.72 -29.62
C ARG A 193 3.93 -2.51 -28.77
N ILE A 194 4.20 -1.36 -29.40
CA ILE A 194 4.58 -0.12 -28.72
C ILE A 194 3.69 0.99 -29.22
N PHE A 195 2.83 1.53 -28.36
CA PHE A 195 1.87 2.58 -28.72
C PHE A 195 1.44 3.39 -27.50
N GLN A 196 0.90 4.57 -27.75
CA GLN A 196 0.22 5.37 -26.73
C GLN A 196 -1.25 4.94 -26.67
N ALA A 197 -1.80 4.78 -25.46
CA ALA A 197 -3.18 4.33 -25.25
C ALA A 197 -4.18 5.23 -26.02
N PRO A 198 -4.99 4.68 -26.94
CA PRO A 198 -6.05 5.44 -27.62
C PRO A 198 -7.05 6.06 -26.64
N ASN A 199 -7.49 5.28 -25.65
CA ASN A 199 -8.22 5.77 -24.49
C ASN A 199 -7.48 5.34 -23.21
N PRO A 200 -6.85 6.28 -22.49
CA PRO A 200 -6.05 5.94 -21.32
C PRO A 200 -6.88 5.62 -20.06
N LEU A 201 -8.21 5.72 -20.10
CA LEU A 201 -9.12 5.40 -18.97
C LEU A 201 -9.85 4.07 -19.13
N ILE A 202 -9.57 3.30 -20.18
CA ILE A 202 -10.14 1.97 -20.42
C ILE A 202 -8.99 0.97 -20.59
N MET A 203 -9.18 -0.28 -20.16
CA MET A 203 -8.21 -1.36 -20.37
C MET A 203 -7.96 -1.68 -21.86
N SER A 204 -6.84 -2.34 -22.16
CA SER A 204 -6.51 -2.80 -23.51
C SER A 204 -6.55 -4.34 -23.59
N PRO A 205 -7.20 -4.95 -24.60
CA PRO A 205 -7.26 -6.41 -24.68
C PRO A 205 -5.90 -7.06 -24.92
N LEU A 206 -5.66 -8.18 -24.25
CA LEU A 206 -4.65 -9.17 -24.64
C LEU A 206 -5.04 -9.76 -26.00
N LEU A 207 -4.04 -10.01 -26.86
CA LEU A 207 -4.26 -10.58 -28.19
C LEU A 207 -3.41 -11.84 -28.43
N VAL A 208 -3.87 -12.65 -29.38
CA VAL A 208 -3.08 -13.76 -29.94
C VAL A 208 -1.71 -13.24 -30.41
N GLY A 209 -0.66 -13.95 -30.00
CA GLY A 209 0.74 -13.59 -30.29
C GLY A 209 1.40 -12.64 -29.27
N ASP A 210 0.65 -12.08 -28.31
CA ASP A 210 1.26 -11.41 -27.16
C ASP A 210 2.09 -12.45 -26.37
N PHE A 211 3.27 -12.00 -25.89
CA PHE A 211 4.15 -12.81 -25.06
C PHE A 211 3.92 -12.37 -23.64
N ILE A 212 3.34 -13.28 -22.85
CA ILE A 212 2.96 -13.00 -21.48
C ILE A 212 3.86 -13.76 -20.52
N GLN A 213 4.09 -13.14 -19.37
CA GLN A 213 4.51 -13.79 -18.15
C GLN A 213 3.28 -13.93 -17.24
N TYR A 214 3.14 -15.04 -16.53
CA TYR A 214 1.98 -15.29 -15.68
C TYR A 214 2.34 -16.14 -14.47
N ARG A 215 1.58 -15.95 -13.39
CA ARG A 215 1.68 -16.70 -12.13
C ARG A 215 0.31 -17.20 -11.72
N GLY A 216 0.24 -18.37 -11.13
CA GLY A 216 -0.99 -19.06 -10.81
C GLY A 216 -0.77 -20.35 -10.06
N PHE A 217 -1.80 -21.17 -10.04
CA PHE A 217 -1.70 -22.52 -9.49
C PHE A 217 -2.45 -23.54 -10.33
N TRP A 218 -2.01 -24.79 -10.29
CA TRP A 218 -2.60 -25.86 -11.09
C TRP A 218 -3.89 -26.39 -10.49
N ASN A 219 -5.04 -26.09 -11.11
CA ASN A 219 -6.30 -26.70 -10.71
C ASN A 219 -6.44 -28.10 -11.33
N ARG A 220 -6.23 -29.13 -10.48
CA ARG A 220 -6.32 -30.55 -10.89
C ARG A 220 -7.72 -30.98 -11.34
N GLN A 221 -8.78 -30.25 -10.97
CA GLN A 221 -10.15 -30.60 -11.35
C GLN A 221 -10.49 -30.10 -12.77
N THR A 222 -10.07 -28.88 -13.11
CA THR A 222 -10.33 -28.27 -14.42
C THR A 222 -9.22 -28.55 -15.43
N ASN A 223 -8.04 -28.98 -14.96
CA ASN A 223 -6.83 -29.16 -15.76
C ASN A 223 -6.41 -27.87 -16.49
N GLU A 224 -6.56 -26.75 -15.77
CA GLU A 224 -6.18 -25.40 -16.18
C GLU A 224 -5.23 -24.81 -15.12
N LEU A 225 -4.31 -23.95 -15.55
CA LEU A 225 -3.57 -23.09 -14.62
C LEU A 225 -4.44 -21.87 -14.29
N VAL A 226 -4.74 -21.68 -13.01
CA VAL A 226 -5.56 -20.58 -12.51
C VAL A 226 -4.64 -19.45 -12.09
N CYS A 227 -4.63 -18.36 -12.85
CA CYS A 227 -3.69 -17.25 -12.70
C CYS A 227 -4.27 -16.10 -11.87
N PHE A 228 -3.43 -15.51 -11.02
CA PHE A 228 -3.72 -14.28 -10.27
C PHE A 228 -2.92 -13.07 -10.78
N GLU A 229 -1.93 -13.30 -11.66
CA GLU A 229 -1.11 -12.24 -12.26
C GLU A 229 -0.78 -12.59 -13.72
N VAL A 230 -0.91 -11.60 -14.62
CA VAL A 230 -0.50 -11.71 -16.03
C VAL A 230 0.11 -10.40 -16.51
N VAL A 231 1.30 -10.48 -17.11
CA VAL A 231 2.02 -9.35 -17.67
C VAL A 231 2.33 -9.59 -19.15
N ALA A 232 1.83 -8.74 -20.05
CA ALA A 232 2.20 -8.74 -21.46
C ALA A 232 3.58 -8.09 -21.67
N MET A 233 4.63 -8.90 -21.51
CA MET A 233 6.03 -8.47 -21.50
C MET A 233 6.50 -7.86 -22.81
N ASN A 234 5.87 -8.19 -23.94
CA ASN A 234 6.20 -7.62 -25.25
C ASN A 234 5.28 -6.47 -25.67
N VAL A 235 4.40 -5.98 -24.79
CA VAL A 235 3.47 -4.87 -25.06
C VAL A 235 3.81 -3.68 -24.17
N GLN A 236 4.16 -2.55 -24.79
CA GLN A 236 4.42 -1.28 -24.13
C GLN A 236 3.29 -0.30 -24.48
N ILE A 237 2.47 0.05 -23.48
CA ILE A 237 1.38 1.03 -23.62
C ILE A 237 1.72 2.27 -22.80
N THR A 238 1.98 3.39 -23.47
CA THR A 238 2.30 4.64 -22.80
C THR A 238 1.08 5.53 -22.61
N THR A 239 1.15 6.39 -21.59
CA THR A 239 0.18 7.47 -21.33
C THR A 239 0.91 8.80 -21.24
N THR A 240 0.15 9.90 -21.30
CA THR A 240 0.69 11.27 -21.23
C THR A 240 -0.22 12.15 -20.37
N GLY A 241 0.26 13.32 -19.98
CA GLY A 241 -0.50 14.26 -19.16
C GLY A 241 -0.69 13.74 -17.73
N SER A 242 -1.91 13.83 -17.21
CA SER A 242 -2.22 13.51 -15.81
C SER A 242 -2.59 12.05 -15.55
N ILE A 243 -2.44 11.15 -16.53
CA ILE A 243 -2.77 9.73 -16.38
C ILE A 243 -1.50 8.90 -16.37
N THR A 244 -1.35 8.09 -15.32
CA THR A 244 -0.22 7.19 -15.11
C THR A 244 -0.68 5.92 -14.42
N TYR A 245 -0.25 4.78 -14.92
CA TYR A 245 -0.36 3.50 -14.22
C TYR A 245 1.01 3.07 -13.73
N ILE A 246 1.02 2.32 -12.63
CA ILE A 246 2.22 1.81 -11.99
C ILE A 246 2.10 0.29 -11.97
N ARG A 247 3.19 -0.41 -12.31
CA ARG A 247 3.38 -1.82 -11.99
C ARG A 247 4.54 -1.93 -11.01
N VAL A 248 4.42 -2.82 -10.03
CA VAL A 248 5.50 -3.15 -9.12
C VAL A 248 5.93 -4.57 -9.43
N GLU A 249 7.21 -4.76 -9.76
CA GLU A 249 7.77 -6.09 -10.06
C GLU A 249 8.37 -6.74 -8.82
N HIS A 250 8.80 -5.94 -7.85
CA HIS A 250 9.46 -6.44 -6.65
C HIS A 250 9.39 -5.39 -5.54
N GLY A 251 9.12 -5.86 -4.33
CA GLY A 251 9.19 -5.09 -3.09
C GLY A 251 9.78 -5.97 -1.99
N GLN A 252 10.82 -5.48 -1.34
CA GLN A 252 11.45 -6.12 -0.18
C GLN A 252 11.75 -5.06 0.89
N ILE A 253 11.65 -5.46 2.16
CA ILE A 253 11.91 -4.61 3.31
C ILE A 253 13.08 -5.20 4.11
N GLY A 254 14.09 -4.38 4.41
CA GLY A 254 15.16 -4.77 5.34
C GLY A 254 14.78 -4.40 6.77
N VAL A 255 14.73 -5.38 7.67
CA VAL A 255 14.43 -5.18 9.09
C VAL A 255 15.66 -4.65 9.82
N TYR A 256 15.49 -3.56 10.55
CA TYR A 256 16.55 -2.82 11.24
C TYR A 256 16.77 -3.38 12.64
N THR A 257 18.01 -3.26 13.08
CA THR A 257 18.44 -3.51 14.45
C THR A 257 19.69 -2.68 14.73
N ALA A 258 19.87 -2.28 15.98
CA ALA A 258 21.02 -1.47 16.39
C ALA A 258 22.29 -2.30 16.63
N ASP A 259 22.19 -3.63 16.62
CA ASP A 259 23.36 -4.49 16.78
C ASP A 259 24.29 -4.37 15.56
N THR A 260 25.57 -4.18 15.89
CA THR A 260 26.64 -3.95 14.92
C THR A 260 27.32 -5.24 14.45
N GLY A 261 27.02 -6.36 15.11
CA GLY A 261 27.49 -7.70 14.76
C GLY A 261 26.63 -8.40 13.71
N ILE A 262 25.62 -7.74 13.14
CA ILE A 262 24.70 -8.34 12.18
C ILE A 262 24.59 -7.50 10.90
N GLU A 263 24.32 -8.18 9.79
CA GLU A 263 24.09 -7.58 8.48
C GLU A 263 22.60 -7.32 8.30
N ILE A 264 22.28 -6.11 7.81
CA ILE A 264 20.92 -5.69 7.53
C ILE A 264 20.78 -5.49 6.02
N GLN A 265 19.73 -6.07 5.44
CA GLN A 265 19.47 -5.94 4.01
C GLN A 265 18.92 -4.56 3.60
N GLU A 266 18.98 -4.28 2.30
CA GLU A 266 18.39 -3.06 1.73
C GLU A 266 16.87 -3.18 1.60
N THR A 267 16.17 -2.07 1.85
CA THR A 267 14.78 -1.91 1.41
C THR A 267 14.78 -1.51 -0.06
N ARG A 268 14.00 -2.21 -0.90
CA ARG A 268 14.04 -2.03 -2.35
C ARG A 268 12.67 -2.21 -2.99
N PHE A 269 12.38 -1.32 -3.94
CA PHE A 269 11.20 -1.42 -4.82
C PHE A 269 11.60 -1.24 -6.27
N VAL A 270 11.10 -2.12 -7.15
CA VAL A 270 11.26 -2.02 -8.60
C VAL A 270 9.89 -1.77 -9.22
N THR A 271 9.74 -0.62 -9.88
CA THR A 271 8.46 -0.19 -10.44
C THR A 271 8.59 0.22 -11.91
N PHE A 272 7.50 0.14 -12.65
CA PHE A 272 7.38 0.55 -14.05
C PHE A 272 6.17 1.45 -14.19
N VAL A 273 6.24 2.45 -15.08
CA VAL A 273 5.14 3.41 -15.27
C VAL A 273 4.77 3.61 -16.74
N SER A 274 3.48 3.86 -16.98
CA SER A 274 2.99 4.15 -18.32
C SER A 274 3.37 5.55 -18.82
N ASN A 275 3.61 6.50 -17.90
CA ASN A 275 4.05 7.86 -18.21
C ASN A 275 5.47 8.10 -17.66
N PRO A 276 6.51 8.24 -18.50
CA PRO A 276 7.88 8.42 -18.04
C PRO A 276 8.18 9.80 -17.44
N SER A 277 7.28 10.78 -17.58
CA SER A 277 7.50 12.16 -17.13
C SER A 277 7.16 12.40 -15.67
N VAL A 278 6.90 11.36 -14.89
CA VAL A 278 6.46 11.45 -13.49
C VAL A 278 7.59 11.18 -12.50
N THR A 279 7.34 11.49 -11.24
CA THR A 279 8.07 10.89 -10.12
C THR A 279 7.19 9.85 -9.43
N VAL A 280 7.82 8.87 -8.78
CA VAL A 280 7.13 7.82 -8.01
C VAL A 280 7.60 7.90 -6.56
N SER A 281 6.68 8.17 -5.65
CA SER A 281 6.91 8.11 -4.20
C SER A 281 6.53 6.72 -3.66
N ILE A 282 7.27 6.24 -2.67
CA ILE A 282 6.99 5.02 -1.92
C ILE A 282 6.55 5.44 -0.52
N ASN A 283 5.41 4.93 -0.08
CA ASN A 283 4.80 5.23 1.21
C ASN A 283 4.48 3.91 1.94
N ALA A 284 4.61 3.89 3.26
CA ALA A 284 4.05 2.87 4.12
C ALA A 284 2.56 3.19 4.33
N ILE A 285 1.69 2.19 4.22
CA ILE A 285 0.27 2.30 4.59
C ILE A 285 0.17 1.94 6.08
N ASP A 286 0.15 2.94 6.95
CA ASP A 286 -0.04 2.74 8.38
C ASP A 286 -1.55 2.67 8.67
N LEU A 287 -1.97 1.63 9.39
CA LEU A 287 -3.35 1.44 9.82
C LEU A 287 -3.49 1.87 11.28
N ASP A 288 -4.51 2.68 11.56
CA ASP A 288 -4.89 3.02 12.92
C ASP A 288 -5.60 1.81 13.57
N PRO A 289 -5.14 1.32 14.74
CA PRO A 289 -5.67 0.11 15.36
C PRO A 289 -7.06 0.28 15.99
N CYS A 290 -7.54 1.51 16.17
CA CYS A 290 -8.86 1.78 16.75
C CYS A 290 -9.92 2.10 15.70
N THR A 291 -9.54 2.67 14.56
CA THR A 291 -10.47 3.24 13.57
C THR A 291 -10.44 2.57 12.21
N GLY A 292 -9.43 1.73 11.95
CA GLY A 292 -9.21 1.03 10.68
C GLY A 292 -8.67 1.96 9.61
N HIS A 293 -8.34 3.20 9.99
CA HIS A 293 -8.03 4.25 9.06
C HIS A 293 -6.63 4.10 8.48
N GLU A 294 -6.53 4.11 7.16
CA GLU A 294 -5.25 4.14 6.46
C GLU A 294 -4.67 5.55 6.37
N SER A 295 -3.40 5.67 6.75
CA SER A 295 -2.58 6.84 6.53
C SER A 295 -1.32 6.49 5.74
N ASN A 296 -0.87 7.40 4.87
CA ASN A 296 0.36 7.21 4.10
C ASN A 296 1.52 7.93 4.79
N ARG A 297 2.55 7.18 5.17
CA ARG A 297 3.82 7.72 5.67
C ARG A 297 4.89 7.60 4.60
N ALA A 298 5.54 8.71 4.26
CA ALA A 298 6.56 8.73 3.22
C ALA A 298 7.80 7.91 3.62
N VAL A 299 8.19 7.00 2.74
CA VAL A 299 9.43 6.21 2.86
C VAL A 299 10.52 6.84 1.98
N GLY A 300 10.18 7.18 0.73
CA GLY A 300 11.08 7.93 -0.14
C GLY A 300 10.64 7.99 -1.60
N VAL A 301 11.58 8.30 -2.49
CA VAL A 301 11.30 8.54 -3.91
C VAL A 301 12.05 7.52 -4.76
N ALA A 302 11.33 6.77 -5.58
CA ALA A 302 11.93 5.89 -6.55
C ALA A 302 12.59 6.71 -7.67
N GLN A 303 13.75 6.24 -8.11
CA GLN A 303 14.61 6.97 -9.04
C GLN A 303 14.37 6.48 -10.45
N PHE A 304 14.14 7.41 -11.39
CA PHE A 304 14.01 7.04 -12.80
C PHE A 304 15.32 6.40 -13.29
N ARG A 305 15.22 5.19 -13.81
CA ARG A 305 16.31 4.46 -14.45
C ARG A 305 16.04 4.42 -15.95
N PRO A 306 16.59 5.37 -16.73
CA PRO A 306 16.59 5.28 -18.18
C PRO A 306 17.56 4.17 -18.59
N GLU A 307 17.18 2.91 -18.35
CA GLU A 307 17.82 1.78 -19.01
C GLU A 307 17.57 1.90 -20.52
N GLY A 308 18.51 1.44 -21.34
CA GLY A 308 18.31 1.40 -22.80
C GLY A 308 17.00 0.68 -23.14
N GLY A 309 16.21 1.25 -24.06
CA GLY A 309 14.99 0.64 -24.58
C GLY A 309 13.65 1.18 -24.06
N GLY A 310 13.62 2.25 -23.25
CA GLY A 310 12.36 2.96 -22.95
C GLY A 310 11.40 2.22 -22.00
N ARG A 311 11.94 1.41 -21.08
CA ARG A 311 11.18 0.57 -20.14
C ARG A 311 10.40 1.36 -19.08
N ASN A 312 10.63 2.66 -18.93
CA ASN A 312 9.99 3.50 -17.90
C ASN A 312 10.16 2.96 -16.46
N LYS A 313 11.34 2.44 -16.15
CA LYS A 313 11.65 1.81 -14.86
C LYS A 313 12.03 2.83 -13.79
N PHE A 314 11.54 2.61 -12.57
CA PHE A 314 11.89 3.37 -11.38
C PHE A 314 12.40 2.40 -10.29
N LEU A 315 13.48 2.78 -9.62
CA LEU A 315 14.12 1.98 -8.59
C LEU A 315 14.24 2.79 -7.30
N PHE A 316 13.60 2.31 -6.23
CA PHE A 316 13.87 2.78 -4.87
C PHE A 316 14.81 1.82 -4.18
N ARG A 317 15.81 2.38 -3.47
CA ARG A 317 16.73 1.66 -2.60
C ARG A 317 17.12 2.54 -1.44
N THR A 318 17.02 2.02 -0.23
CA THR A 318 17.61 2.62 0.97
C THR A 318 18.19 1.51 1.84
N ASP A 319 19.23 1.84 2.59
CA ASP A 319 19.73 0.92 3.59
C ASP A 319 18.78 0.86 4.77
N GLY A 320 18.64 -0.32 5.36
CA GLY A 320 18.01 -0.48 6.67
C GLY A 320 18.96 -0.04 7.78
N THR A 321 19.46 1.20 7.76
CA THR A 321 20.39 1.72 8.79
C THR A 321 19.72 2.63 9.81
N THR A 322 18.42 2.83 9.69
CA THR A 322 17.63 3.65 10.61
C THR A 322 16.41 2.89 11.08
N PRO A 323 16.04 2.99 12.37
CA PRO A 323 14.78 2.46 12.87
C PRO A 323 13.64 3.03 12.04
N ILE A 324 12.84 2.16 11.45
CA ILE A 324 11.62 2.53 10.73
C ILE A 324 10.53 1.59 11.21
N LYS A 325 9.35 2.16 11.48
CA LYS A 325 8.16 1.33 11.69
C LYS A 325 7.78 0.65 10.37
N TYR A 326 7.51 -0.64 10.45
CA TYR A 326 7.09 -1.48 9.35
C TYR A 326 5.58 -1.67 9.38
N THR A 327 5.02 -1.84 8.20
CA THR A 327 3.60 -2.13 7.99
C THR A 327 3.47 -3.29 7.00
N ARG A 328 2.30 -3.91 6.94
CA ARG A 328 1.99 -5.02 6.02
C ARG A 328 1.94 -4.61 4.54
N GLU A 329 1.68 -3.32 4.25
CA GLU A 329 1.44 -2.85 2.89
C GLU A 329 2.14 -1.52 2.58
N TYR A 330 2.66 -1.40 1.36
CA TYR A 330 3.30 -0.17 0.88
C TYR A 330 2.65 0.31 -0.40
N ARG A 331 2.64 1.63 -0.61
CA ARG A 331 2.01 2.27 -1.76
C ARG A 331 3.01 3.03 -2.60
N ALA A 332 3.13 2.64 -3.86
CA ALA A 332 3.75 3.46 -4.88
C ALA A 332 2.72 4.48 -5.40
N ILE A 333 3.10 5.77 -5.46
CA ILE A 333 2.20 6.84 -5.89
C ILE A 333 2.90 7.75 -6.90
N ALA A 334 2.29 7.95 -8.07
CA ALA A 334 2.80 8.81 -9.12
C ALA A 334 2.46 10.29 -8.85
N SER A 335 3.34 11.19 -9.27
CA SER A 335 3.15 12.65 -9.14
C SER A 335 1.96 13.21 -9.93
N THR A 336 1.36 12.42 -10.83
CA THR A 336 0.12 12.80 -11.53
C THR A 336 -1.12 12.70 -10.65
N GLY A 337 -1.00 12.07 -9.48
CA GLY A 337 -2.11 11.80 -8.57
C GLY A 337 -2.95 10.60 -8.98
N GLN A 338 -3.94 10.30 -8.15
CA GLN A 338 -4.83 9.16 -8.29
C GLN A 338 -6.06 9.51 -9.12
N PHE A 339 -6.59 8.52 -9.83
CA PHE A 339 -7.83 8.64 -10.61
C PHE A 339 -8.52 7.28 -10.66
N THR A 340 -9.79 7.24 -11.07
CA THR A 340 -10.53 5.99 -11.29
C THR A 340 -10.77 5.83 -12.78
N THR A 341 -10.48 4.65 -13.30
CA THR A 341 -10.75 4.28 -14.70
C THR A 341 -12.25 4.09 -14.94
N GLN A 342 -12.67 3.99 -16.20
CA GLN A 342 -14.05 3.61 -16.53
C GLN A 342 -14.37 2.16 -16.12
N ASN A 343 -13.33 1.36 -15.85
CA ASN A 343 -13.43 -0.02 -15.37
C ASN A 343 -13.56 -0.12 -13.85
N GLY A 344 -13.54 1.01 -13.11
CA GLY A 344 -13.56 1.01 -11.64
C GLY A 344 -12.18 0.84 -10.99
N LEU A 345 -11.15 0.47 -11.75
CA LEU A 345 -9.77 0.35 -11.25
C LEU A 345 -9.22 1.71 -10.82
N PRO A 346 -8.55 1.82 -9.67
CA PRO A 346 -7.77 2.99 -9.33
C PRO A 346 -6.46 3.02 -10.14
N GLY A 347 -6.07 4.21 -10.58
CA GLY A 347 -4.82 4.49 -11.26
C GLY A 347 -3.99 5.54 -10.53
N GLY A 348 -2.75 5.74 -10.95
CA GLY A 348 -1.80 6.67 -10.31
C GLY A 348 -1.22 6.18 -8.98
N GLN A 349 -1.62 5.00 -8.53
CA GLN A 349 -1.10 4.31 -7.36
C GLN A 349 -0.97 2.81 -7.63
N TYR A 350 -0.19 2.15 -6.78
CA TYR A 350 -0.16 0.70 -6.65
C TYR A 350 0.10 0.36 -5.17
N ALA A 351 -0.84 -0.29 -4.50
CA ALA A 351 -0.67 -0.86 -3.17
C ALA A 351 -0.06 -2.26 -3.29
N ILE A 352 0.93 -2.56 -2.47
CA ILE A 352 1.70 -3.80 -2.55
C ILE A 352 1.62 -4.45 -1.17
N PRO A 353 1.02 -5.65 -1.04
CA PRO A 353 1.23 -6.45 0.15
C PRO A 353 2.70 -6.87 0.20
N MET A 354 3.34 -6.63 1.35
CA MET A 354 4.70 -7.10 1.54
C MET A 354 4.68 -8.58 1.84
N MET A 355 5.51 -9.31 1.10
CA MET A 355 5.72 -10.76 1.27
C MET A 355 7.14 -11.06 1.78
N GLU A 356 8.00 -10.04 1.83
CA GLU A 356 9.43 -10.21 2.06
C GLU A 356 9.94 -9.14 3.03
N TRP A 357 10.01 -9.52 4.31
CA TRP A 357 10.78 -8.81 5.33
C TRP A 357 12.05 -9.60 5.61
N ILE A 358 13.16 -9.08 5.13
CA ILE A 358 14.45 -9.71 5.36
C ILE A 358 14.93 -9.37 6.75
N GLN A 359 14.95 -10.39 7.60
CA GLN A 359 15.46 -10.33 8.96
C GLN A 359 16.99 -10.15 8.95
N PRO A 360 17.58 -9.56 10.01
CA PRO A 360 19.02 -9.38 10.12
C PRO A 360 19.78 -10.70 10.13
N GLU A 361 20.95 -10.74 9.52
CA GLU A 361 21.77 -11.95 9.38
C GLU A 361 23.05 -11.87 10.22
N GLN A 362 23.49 -13.00 10.78
CA GLN A 362 24.72 -13.09 11.55
C GLN A 362 25.95 -12.99 10.64
N ILE A 363 26.87 -12.04 10.90
CA ILE A 363 28.09 -11.89 10.08
C ILE A 363 29.26 -12.75 10.57
N VAL A 364 29.16 -13.31 11.78
CA VAL A 364 30.21 -14.13 12.40
C VAL A 364 29.88 -15.61 12.24
N PRO A 365 30.62 -16.37 11.40
CA PRO A 365 30.39 -17.80 11.25
C PRO A 365 30.49 -18.55 12.57
N GLY A 366 29.59 -19.52 12.78
CA GLY A 366 29.56 -20.38 13.97
C GLY A 366 28.84 -19.77 15.19
N GLN A 367 28.34 -18.54 15.10
CA GLN A 367 27.37 -18.00 16.04
C GLN A 367 25.96 -18.40 15.63
N GLU A 368 25.06 -18.49 16.61
CA GLU A 368 23.63 -18.66 16.34
C GLU A 368 23.09 -17.42 15.59
N PRO A 369 22.12 -17.60 14.68
CA PRO A 369 21.45 -16.47 14.06
C PRO A 369 20.70 -15.62 15.11
N PRO A 370 20.62 -14.30 14.93
CA PRO A 370 19.83 -13.45 15.82
C PRO A 370 18.35 -13.81 15.74
N ILE A 371 17.59 -13.42 16.76
CA ILE A 371 16.12 -13.49 16.73
C ILE A 371 15.56 -12.72 15.54
N HIS A 372 14.35 -13.08 15.12
CA HIS A 372 13.57 -12.23 14.24
C HIS A 372 12.95 -11.08 15.05
N TYR A 373 13.01 -9.88 14.48
CA TYR A 373 12.53 -8.65 15.13
C TYR A 373 11.13 -8.30 14.58
N PHE A 374 10.15 -8.24 15.48
CA PHE A 374 8.75 -7.95 15.18
C PHE A 374 8.22 -6.70 15.93
N ASP A 375 9.00 -6.15 16.86
CA ASP A 375 8.67 -5.00 17.72
C ASP A 375 8.47 -3.66 16.96
N ASP A 376 9.05 -3.55 15.77
CA ASP A 376 8.81 -2.41 14.86
C ASP A 376 7.76 -2.70 13.78
N MET A 377 7.16 -3.90 13.76
CA MET A 377 6.07 -4.24 12.84
C MET A 377 4.73 -3.81 13.45
N ASN A 378 4.31 -2.57 13.14
CA ASN A 378 3.12 -1.95 13.73
C ASN A 378 1.85 -2.80 13.60
N HIS A 379 1.64 -3.44 12.45
CA HIS A 379 0.48 -4.29 12.22
C HIS A 379 0.43 -5.54 13.11
N LEU A 380 1.58 -6.01 13.63
CA LEU A 380 1.66 -7.12 14.58
C LEU A 380 1.57 -6.63 16.03
N VAL A 381 2.25 -5.52 16.34
CA VAL A 381 2.37 -4.96 17.71
C VAL A 381 1.13 -4.20 18.14
N ASN A 382 0.49 -3.50 17.20
CA ASN A 382 -0.70 -2.70 17.47
C ASN A 382 -1.99 -3.40 17.04
N GLY A 383 -1.87 -4.39 16.15
CA GLY A 383 -3.01 -4.92 15.42
C GLY A 383 -3.49 -4.00 14.30
N ILE A 384 -4.65 -4.32 13.77
CA ILE A 384 -5.39 -3.62 12.74
C ILE A 384 -6.88 -3.60 13.15
N GLY A 385 -7.58 -2.51 12.87
CA GLY A 385 -9.03 -2.56 12.88
C GLY A 385 -9.73 -1.27 13.28
N PRO A 386 -11.07 -1.30 13.27
CA PRO A 386 -11.91 -2.38 12.74
C PRO A 386 -11.82 -2.51 11.21
N ASP A 387 -12.05 -3.71 10.67
CA ASP A 387 -12.27 -3.94 9.25
C ASP A 387 -13.67 -3.46 8.79
N GLU A 388 -14.04 -3.75 7.53
CA GLU A 388 -15.34 -3.36 6.97
C GLU A 388 -16.53 -4.02 7.66
N ASP A 389 -16.33 -5.18 8.28
CA ASP A 389 -17.32 -5.94 9.03
C ASP A 389 -17.36 -5.57 10.53
N GLY A 390 -16.53 -4.61 10.96
CA GLY A 390 -16.42 -4.20 12.36
C GLY A 390 -15.51 -5.08 13.21
N ASN A 391 -14.78 -6.02 12.60
CA ASN A 391 -13.90 -6.94 13.30
C ASN A 391 -12.56 -6.29 13.63
N TRP A 392 -12.07 -6.46 14.86
CA TRP A 392 -10.72 -6.05 15.27
C TRP A 392 -9.75 -7.22 15.28
N PHE A 393 -8.65 -7.09 14.56
CA PHE A 393 -7.53 -8.00 14.73
C PHE A 393 -6.50 -7.27 15.59
N GLY A 394 -6.56 -7.47 16.90
CA GLY A 394 -5.63 -6.86 17.85
C GLY A 394 -4.17 -7.29 17.62
N PRO A 395 -3.25 -6.93 18.52
CA PRO A 395 -1.89 -7.43 18.47
C PRO A 395 -1.84 -8.96 18.50
N LEU A 396 -0.76 -9.55 17.98
CA LEU A 396 -0.59 -11.00 18.07
C LEU A 396 -0.58 -11.47 19.54
N ASP A 397 -1.36 -12.52 19.83
CA ASP A 397 -1.48 -13.11 21.17
C ASP A 397 -1.46 -14.65 21.10
N PRO A 398 -0.43 -15.33 21.63
CA PRO A 398 0.77 -14.76 22.26
C PRO A 398 1.69 -14.03 21.25
N PHE A 399 2.44 -13.02 21.71
CA PHE A 399 3.37 -12.28 20.84
C PHE A 399 4.64 -13.11 20.58
N PRO A 400 5.11 -13.23 19.32
CA PRO A 400 6.25 -14.08 18.94
C PRO A 400 7.62 -13.45 19.25
N GLN A 401 7.74 -12.67 20.33
CA GLN A 401 8.97 -12.05 20.79
C GLN A 401 8.84 -11.60 22.26
N THR A 402 9.80 -11.95 23.09
CA THR A 402 9.87 -11.57 24.50
C THR A 402 10.18 -10.08 24.65
N GLY A 403 9.56 -9.43 25.65
CA GLY A 403 9.87 -8.05 26.03
C GLY A 403 9.22 -6.97 25.15
N VAL A 404 8.37 -7.36 24.20
CA VAL A 404 7.60 -6.42 23.37
C VAL A 404 6.36 -5.95 24.11
N THR A 405 6.15 -4.63 24.14
CA THR A 405 4.91 -4.04 24.65
C THR A 405 3.92 -3.93 23.49
N THR A 406 2.81 -4.65 23.59
CA THR A 406 1.72 -4.62 22.61
C THR A 406 0.69 -3.56 22.95
N PHE A 407 -0.03 -3.07 21.94
CA PHE A 407 -1.13 -2.14 22.12
C PHE A 407 -2.29 -2.78 22.88
N ASP A 408 -2.99 -2.01 23.71
CA ASP A 408 -4.19 -2.48 24.39
C ASP A 408 -5.44 -2.02 23.63
N VAL A 409 -6.04 -2.93 22.86
CA VAL A 409 -7.25 -2.65 22.07
C VAL A 409 -8.44 -2.22 22.94
N THR A 410 -8.45 -2.55 24.24
CA THR A 410 -9.51 -2.11 25.16
C THR A 410 -9.48 -0.61 25.43
N THR A 411 -8.40 0.08 25.04
CA THR A 411 -8.29 1.54 25.10
C THR A 411 -8.98 2.23 23.92
N CYS A 412 -9.34 1.49 22.87
CA CYS A 412 -10.11 2.04 21.77
C CYS A 412 -11.54 2.36 22.21
N PRO A 413 -12.16 3.41 21.65
CA PRO A 413 -13.58 3.66 21.83
C PRO A 413 -14.38 2.42 21.42
N GLU A 414 -15.42 2.08 22.18
CA GLU A 414 -16.34 1.01 21.80
C GLU A 414 -16.91 1.32 20.41
N VAL A 415 -16.54 0.52 19.41
CA VAL A 415 -17.28 0.43 18.16
C VAL A 415 -18.58 -0.24 18.53
N VAL A 416 -19.63 0.57 18.68
CA VAL A 416 -20.99 0.06 18.77
C VAL A 416 -21.20 -0.77 17.50
N PRO A 417 -21.34 -2.10 17.59
CA PRO A 417 -21.63 -2.91 16.42
C PRO A 417 -22.94 -2.38 15.87
N SER A 418 -22.95 -1.98 14.60
CA SER A 418 -24.20 -1.73 13.90
C SER A 418 -25.02 -3.01 14.01
N ASN A 419 -26.10 -2.97 14.79
CA ASN A 419 -27.10 -4.03 14.75
C ASN A 419 -27.49 -4.18 13.26
N PRO A 420 -27.57 -5.39 12.69
CA PRO A 420 -28.01 -5.56 11.31
C PRO A 420 -29.41 -4.97 11.02
N GLU A 421 -30.21 -4.69 12.06
CA GLU A 421 -31.46 -3.92 12.01
C GLU A 421 -31.32 -2.43 12.39
N ASP A 422 -30.13 -1.99 12.78
CA ASP A 422 -29.79 -0.59 13.05
C ASP A 422 -28.68 -0.13 12.09
N PRO A 423 -29.03 0.45 10.94
CA PRO A 423 -28.06 0.92 9.97
C PRO A 423 -27.37 2.16 10.55
N GLU A 424 -26.37 1.95 11.40
CA GLU A 424 -25.53 3.02 11.90
C GLU A 424 -24.77 3.61 10.71
N ALA A 425 -25.34 4.68 10.17
CA ALA A 425 -24.80 5.45 9.08
C ALA A 425 -23.50 6.09 9.55
N LYS A 426 -22.37 5.42 9.31
CA LYS A 426 -21.05 6.04 9.43
C LYS A 426 -20.94 7.07 8.29
N ILE A 427 -21.05 8.33 8.65
CA ILE A 427 -20.78 9.44 7.75
C ILE A 427 -19.31 9.74 7.91
N THR A 428 -18.57 9.69 6.83
CA THR A 428 -17.25 10.29 6.79
C THR A 428 -17.29 11.34 5.70
N GLY A 429 -17.34 12.59 6.13
CA GLY A 429 -17.08 13.72 5.24
C GLY A 429 -15.65 13.59 4.72
N LYS A 430 -15.49 13.40 3.41
CA LYS A 430 -14.19 13.57 2.74
C LYS A 430 -14.15 14.94 2.12
N ILE A 431 -13.41 15.85 2.72
CA ILE A 431 -13.27 17.20 2.19
C ILE A 431 -12.34 17.16 0.97
N ARG A 432 -12.93 17.39 -0.21
CA ARG A 432 -12.24 17.37 -1.51
C ARG A 432 -11.81 18.78 -1.86
N ILE A 433 -10.52 19.07 -1.73
CA ILE A 433 -10.01 20.39 -2.12
C ILE A 433 -9.76 20.38 -3.62
N SER A 434 -10.57 21.14 -4.35
CA SER A 434 -10.37 21.40 -5.77
C SER A 434 -9.85 22.82 -5.96
N ALA A 435 -8.56 22.92 -6.30
CA ALA A 435 -8.04 24.01 -7.12
C ALA A 435 -8.39 23.72 -8.59
N SER A 436 -9.68 23.71 -8.94
CA SER A 436 -10.26 23.05 -10.14
C SER A 436 -10.46 21.52 -10.03
N THR A 437 -11.22 20.97 -11.00
CA THR A 437 -12.06 19.75 -11.07
C THR A 437 -11.48 18.38 -10.66
N SER A 438 -10.41 18.31 -9.87
CA SER A 438 -9.84 17.04 -9.36
C SER A 438 -10.16 16.82 -7.88
N THR A 439 -10.36 15.56 -7.49
CA THR A 439 -10.92 15.15 -6.19
C THR A 439 -9.96 14.20 -5.48
N THR A 440 -8.99 14.73 -4.74
CA THR A 440 -8.15 13.95 -3.82
C THR A 440 -8.69 14.07 -2.39
N SER A 441 -8.65 12.97 -1.64
CA SER A 441 -9.06 12.93 -0.24
C SER A 441 -7.91 13.31 0.69
N VAL A 442 -8.15 14.27 1.59
CA VAL A 442 -7.21 14.60 2.67
C VAL A 442 -7.92 14.30 3.99
N ASN A 443 -7.30 13.47 4.83
CA ASN A 443 -7.83 13.06 6.15
C ASN A 443 -7.12 13.78 7.31
N ASN A 444 -6.47 14.92 7.05
CA ASN A 444 -5.78 15.74 8.04
C ASN A 444 -6.42 17.13 8.11
N ASP A 445 -6.15 17.86 9.19
CA ASP A 445 -6.49 19.29 9.33
C ASP A 445 -6.12 20.07 8.06
N LEU A 446 -7.08 20.87 7.58
CA LEU A 446 -6.90 21.67 6.38
C LEU A 446 -6.36 23.05 6.76
N TYR A 447 -5.09 23.31 6.45
CA TYR A 447 -4.52 24.65 6.58
C TYR A 447 -4.87 25.49 5.36
N VAL A 448 -5.53 26.63 5.57
CA VAL A 448 -5.95 27.57 4.51
C VAL A 448 -5.61 29.00 4.86
N ARG A 449 -5.60 29.84 3.83
CA ARG A 449 -5.49 31.29 3.94
C ARG A 449 -6.81 31.95 3.51
N LYS A 450 -6.97 33.22 3.90
CA LYS A 450 -8.22 33.97 3.68
C LYS A 450 -8.62 34.11 2.20
N GLU A 451 -7.65 34.11 1.30
CA GLU A 451 -7.86 34.19 -0.14
C GLU A 451 -8.32 32.87 -0.76
N ASP A 452 -8.21 31.76 -0.05
CA ASP A 452 -8.50 30.44 -0.59
C ASP A 452 -9.99 30.17 -0.67
N THR A 453 -10.35 29.44 -1.72
CA THR A 453 -11.68 28.86 -1.87
C THR A 453 -11.48 27.36 -1.90
N PHE A 454 -12.18 26.66 -1.03
CA PHE A 454 -12.07 25.21 -0.88
C PHE A 454 -13.47 24.59 -0.85
N ILE A 455 -13.55 23.31 -1.17
CA ILE A 455 -14.80 22.57 -1.22
C ILE A 455 -14.74 21.49 -0.15
N LEU A 456 -15.77 21.46 0.69
CA LEU A 456 -16.04 20.35 1.58
C LEU A 456 -16.94 19.37 0.85
N SER A 457 -16.66 18.07 0.91
CA SER A 457 -17.52 17.05 0.31
C SER A 457 -17.94 16.03 1.37
N GLY A 458 -19.19 15.64 1.32
CA GLY A 458 -19.80 14.64 2.18
C GLY A 458 -19.89 13.34 1.43
N SER A 459 -19.62 12.24 2.14
CA SER A 459 -19.90 10.89 1.66
C SER A 459 -20.50 10.06 2.77
N GLN A 460 -21.30 9.07 2.38
CA GLN A 460 -21.80 8.01 3.24
C GLN A 460 -20.86 6.81 3.09
N LEU A 461 -20.46 6.17 4.19
CA LEU A 461 -19.54 5.02 4.12
C LEU A 461 -20.22 3.67 3.92
N ASN A 462 -21.54 3.56 4.13
CA ASN A 462 -22.25 2.28 3.98
C ASN A 462 -23.10 2.28 2.70
N PRO A 463 -22.84 1.38 1.73
CA PRO A 463 -23.70 1.15 0.58
C PRO A 463 -24.77 0.07 0.88
N SER A 464 -25.27 -0.01 2.12
CA SER A 464 -26.35 -0.96 2.42
C SER A 464 -27.57 -0.61 1.56
N GLU A 465 -28.17 -1.62 0.94
CA GLU A 465 -29.41 -1.53 0.13
C GLU A 465 -30.60 -0.87 0.86
N VAL A 466 -30.44 -0.55 2.15
CA VAL A 466 -31.42 0.02 3.08
C VAL A 466 -31.72 1.51 2.80
N PHE A 467 -30.73 2.30 2.38
CA PHE A 467 -30.94 3.72 2.07
C PHE A 467 -31.08 3.92 0.56
N GLY A 468 -32.32 3.97 0.07
CA GLY A 468 -32.59 4.34 -1.32
C GLY A 468 -31.93 5.70 -1.65
N GLY A 469 -31.51 5.91 -2.90
CA GLY A 469 -30.64 7.03 -3.31
C GLY A 469 -31.12 8.47 -2.99
N ASN A 470 -32.34 8.64 -2.47
CA ASN A 470 -32.95 9.92 -2.08
C ASN A 470 -33.37 10.02 -0.61
N ASP A 471 -33.09 9.01 0.24
CA ASP A 471 -33.56 8.99 1.63
C ASP A 471 -32.77 9.94 2.56
N LEU A 472 -31.57 10.35 2.15
CA LEU A 472 -30.67 11.14 2.97
C LEU A 472 -30.75 12.62 2.65
N SER A 473 -30.97 13.41 3.70
CA SER A 473 -30.79 14.86 3.69
C SER A 473 -29.41 15.22 4.26
N TRP A 474 -28.75 16.23 3.66
CA TRP A 474 -27.39 16.64 4.01
C TRP A 474 -27.41 18.11 4.46
N ALA A 475 -26.78 18.39 5.60
CA ALA A 475 -26.71 19.74 6.16
C ALA A 475 -25.30 20.05 6.71
N TRP A 476 -24.78 21.23 6.39
CA TRP A 476 -23.46 21.69 6.83
C TRP A 476 -23.56 22.86 7.81
N SER A 477 -22.70 22.87 8.82
CA SER A 477 -22.62 23.94 9.83
C SER A 477 -21.19 24.12 10.36
N ILE A 478 -20.98 25.18 11.14
CA ILE A 478 -19.78 25.38 11.97
C ILE A 478 -20.15 25.13 13.42
N VAL A 479 -19.31 24.38 14.14
CA VAL A 479 -19.45 24.14 15.58
C VAL A 479 -18.88 25.33 16.33
N ASN A 480 -19.71 26.35 16.54
CA ASN A 480 -19.27 27.64 17.12
C ASN A 480 -18.63 27.53 18.51
N SER A 481 -18.95 26.50 19.30
CA SER A 481 -18.35 26.28 20.64
C SER A 481 -16.89 25.83 20.58
N GLU A 482 -16.46 25.29 19.45
CA GLU A 482 -15.14 24.67 19.25
C GLU A 482 -14.33 25.39 18.15
N SER A 483 -14.93 26.40 17.52
CA SER A 483 -14.30 27.18 16.44
C SER A 483 -13.89 28.56 16.94
N VAL A 484 -12.79 29.10 16.41
CA VAL A 484 -12.35 30.48 16.70
C VAL A 484 -13.24 31.56 16.08
N GLY A 485 -14.17 31.16 15.21
CA GLY A 485 -15.13 32.04 14.57
C GLY A 485 -16.44 31.30 14.21
N THR A 486 -17.28 31.98 13.46
CA THR A 486 -18.63 31.51 13.10
C THR A 486 -18.84 31.61 11.58
N VAL A 487 -20.02 31.19 11.10
CA VAL A 487 -20.39 31.33 9.68
C VAL A 487 -20.34 32.78 9.19
N ALA A 488 -20.50 33.78 10.07
CA ALA A 488 -20.35 35.20 9.71
C ALA A 488 -18.92 35.59 9.31
N ASN A 489 -17.94 34.76 9.65
CA ASN A 489 -16.54 34.92 9.25
C ASN A 489 -16.25 34.30 7.86
N LEU A 490 -17.28 33.84 7.14
CA LEU A 490 -17.17 33.31 5.79
C LEU A 490 -17.73 34.30 4.77
N ASN A 491 -16.96 34.59 3.72
CA ASN A 491 -17.41 35.34 2.54
C ASN A 491 -18.21 34.45 1.57
N THR A 492 -17.93 33.15 1.56
CA THR A 492 -18.67 32.15 0.79
C THR A 492 -18.93 30.95 1.69
N PHE A 493 -20.19 30.53 1.79
CA PHE A 493 -20.60 29.24 2.34
C PHE A 493 -21.84 28.77 1.59
N THR A 494 -21.63 28.14 0.44
CA THR A 494 -22.70 27.77 -0.51
C THR A 494 -22.70 26.28 -0.79
N PHE A 495 -23.88 25.70 -0.98
CA PHE A 495 -24.05 24.25 -1.11
C PHE A 495 -24.34 23.83 -2.55
N SER A 496 -23.95 22.61 -2.93
CA SER A 496 -24.39 22.00 -4.20
C SER A 496 -25.89 21.71 -4.20
N ALA A 497 -26.48 21.47 -5.37
CA ALA A 497 -27.91 21.19 -5.50
C ALA A 497 -28.38 19.96 -4.69
N ASP A 498 -27.48 19.00 -4.46
CA ASP A 498 -27.71 17.81 -3.64
C ASP A 498 -27.22 17.96 -2.19
N ASN A 499 -26.72 19.14 -1.82
CA ASN A 499 -26.09 19.46 -0.53
C ASN A 499 -24.92 18.56 -0.10
N LYS A 500 -24.43 17.69 -1.00
CA LYS A 500 -23.29 16.81 -0.71
C LYS A 500 -21.98 17.58 -0.65
N THR A 501 -21.93 18.80 -1.15
CA THR A 501 -20.72 19.63 -1.10
C THR A 501 -21.01 21.04 -0.61
N ALA A 502 -20.04 21.64 0.10
CA ALA A 502 -20.07 23.01 0.57
C ALA A 502 -18.83 23.77 0.09
N THR A 503 -19.01 24.85 -0.67
CA THR A 503 -17.93 25.75 -1.09
C THR A 503 -17.72 26.82 -0.02
N VAL A 504 -16.49 26.94 0.47
CA VAL A 504 -16.13 27.81 1.59
C VAL A 504 -15.04 28.81 1.16
N LYS A 505 -15.18 30.06 1.61
CA LYS A 505 -14.13 31.08 1.57
C LYS A 505 -14.24 31.97 2.80
N PHE A 506 -13.14 32.19 3.51
CA PHE A 506 -13.10 33.08 4.66
C PHE A 506 -13.25 34.55 4.26
N SER A 507 -13.90 35.34 5.10
CA SER A 507 -13.99 36.79 4.93
C SER A 507 -12.71 37.49 5.40
N ASN A 508 -12.56 38.75 5.01
CA ASN A 508 -11.47 39.60 5.50
C ASN A 508 -12.11 40.78 6.26
N PRO A 509 -11.97 40.86 7.61
CA PRO A 509 -11.18 40.00 8.48
C PRO A 509 -11.92 38.76 9.04
N ALA A 510 -11.24 37.62 9.12
CA ALA A 510 -11.65 36.43 9.87
C ALA A 510 -10.55 36.08 10.91
N PRO A 511 -10.92 35.67 12.14
CA PRO A 511 -9.95 35.21 13.15
C PRO A 511 -9.12 34.02 12.67
N VAL A 512 -7.81 34.05 12.92
CA VAL A 512 -6.88 32.94 12.65
C VAL A 512 -7.01 31.88 13.74
N GLY A 513 -7.01 30.61 13.36
CA GLY A 513 -7.15 29.45 14.23
C GLY A 513 -8.09 28.39 13.64
N ASP A 514 -8.58 27.52 14.52
CA ASP A 514 -9.30 26.30 14.16
C ASP A 514 -10.79 26.57 13.93
N TYR A 515 -11.32 26.07 12.82
CA TYR A 515 -12.74 26.11 12.47
C TYR A 515 -13.23 24.68 12.25
N LEU A 516 -14.13 24.22 13.12
CA LEU A 516 -14.70 22.90 13.04
C LEU A 516 -15.99 22.92 12.21
N PHE A 517 -15.94 22.31 11.03
CA PHE A 517 -17.09 22.15 10.15
C PHE A 517 -17.77 20.82 10.42
N ARG A 518 -19.09 20.85 10.61
CA ARG A 518 -19.92 19.67 10.86
C ARG A 518 -20.85 19.41 9.69
N LEU A 519 -20.76 18.20 9.14
CA LEU A 519 -21.75 17.61 8.26
C LEU A 519 -22.74 16.80 9.10
N THR A 520 -24.02 17.03 8.90
CA THR A 520 -25.12 16.23 9.48
C THR A 520 -25.86 15.55 8.35
N LEU A 521 -26.06 14.23 8.44
CA LEU A 521 -27.03 13.54 7.60
C LEU A 521 -28.21 13.08 8.42
N THR A 522 -29.39 13.22 7.85
CA THR A 522 -30.63 12.73 8.44
C THR A 522 -31.38 11.87 7.43
N SER A 523 -31.73 10.65 7.83
CA SER A 523 -32.69 9.79 7.13
C SER A 523 -34.08 10.01 7.74
N ALA A 524 -35.01 10.46 6.91
CA ALA A 524 -36.39 10.61 7.33
C ALA A 524 -37.10 9.26 7.44
N SER A 525 -36.78 8.29 6.57
CA SER A 525 -37.41 6.97 6.62
C SER A 525 -37.00 6.13 7.82
N GLN A 526 -35.76 6.29 8.30
CA GLN A 526 -35.22 5.55 9.45
C GLN A 526 -35.24 6.36 10.76
N ASN A 527 -35.60 7.65 10.71
CA ASN A 527 -35.55 8.57 11.86
C ASN A 527 -34.18 8.56 12.57
N LYS A 528 -33.10 8.57 11.77
CA LYS A 528 -31.71 8.53 12.24
C LYS A 528 -30.96 9.77 11.78
N THR A 529 -30.05 10.23 12.61
CA THR A 529 -29.13 11.35 12.32
C THR A 529 -27.73 10.93 12.70
N ALA A 530 -26.76 11.27 11.84
CA ALA A 530 -25.35 11.12 12.17
C ALA A 530 -24.59 12.40 11.80
N THR A 531 -23.40 12.59 12.38
CA THR A 531 -22.57 13.77 12.20
C THR A 531 -21.12 13.40 11.90
N ALA A 532 -20.45 14.21 11.09
CA ALA A 532 -19.02 14.13 10.85
C ALA A 532 -18.40 15.51 10.95
N ASP A 533 -17.32 15.62 11.71
CA ASP A 533 -16.61 16.87 11.94
C ASP A 533 -15.28 16.89 11.21
N PHE A 534 -14.86 18.09 10.81
CA PHE A 534 -13.59 18.29 10.15
C PHE A 534 -13.00 19.66 10.48
N ASN A 535 -11.73 19.64 10.88
CA ASN A 535 -11.03 20.84 11.28
C ASN A 535 -10.35 21.56 10.10
N VAL A 536 -10.60 22.85 9.99
CA VAL A 536 -9.97 23.75 9.04
C VAL A 536 -9.24 24.84 9.80
N ILE A 537 -7.93 24.93 9.62
CA ILE A 537 -7.07 25.88 10.31
C ILE A 537 -6.81 27.07 9.39
N LEU A 538 -7.46 28.19 9.68
CA LEU A 538 -7.14 29.46 9.01
C LEU A 538 -5.87 30.02 9.65
N PHE A 539 -4.76 30.08 8.90
CA PHE A 539 -3.50 30.60 9.43
C PHE A 539 -3.03 31.86 8.71
N SER A 540 -2.22 32.66 9.40
CA SER A 540 -1.47 33.77 8.83
C SER A 540 0.00 33.62 9.20
N GLY A 541 0.90 33.58 8.20
CA GLY A 541 2.33 33.47 8.45
C GLY A 541 3.04 32.57 7.45
N ALA A 542 4.30 32.25 7.77
CA ALA A 542 5.09 31.29 7.01
C ALA A 542 4.46 29.89 7.06
N ASP A 543 4.63 29.15 5.98
CA ASP A 543 4.27 27.73 5.88
C ASP A 543 5.05 26.88 6.89
N GLN A 544 4.50 25.74 7.32
CA GLN A 544 5.24 24.77 8.13
C GLN A 544 5.72 23.64 7.21
N VAL A 545 7.03 23.54 7.07
CA VAL A 545 7.68 22.53 6.23
C VAL A 545 8.34 21.50 7.12
N THR A 546 8.23 20.24 6.74
CA THR A 546 8.93 19.12 7.38
C THR A 546 9.64 18.29 6.31
N ILE A 547 10.86 17.83 6.60
CA ILE A 547 11.56 16.87 5.74
C ILE A 547 11.15 15.46 6.20
N GLN A 548 10.45 14.74 5.33
CA GLN A 548 9.91 13.42 5.63
C GLN A 548 10.97 12.33 5.43
N SER A 549 11.68 12.35 4.30
CA SER A 549 12.79 11.43 4.05
C SER A 549 13.90 12.02 3.20
N VAL A 550 15.13 11.54 3.43
CA VAL A 550 16.32 11.88 2.65
C VAL A 550 17.15 10.62 2.43
N THR A 551 17.19 10.15 1.19
CA THR A 551 17.93 8.95 0.78
C THR A 551 19.09 9.34 -0.12
N TRP A 552 20.28 8.74 0.07
CA TRP A 552 21.39 8.88 -0.87
C TRP A 552 22.05 7.54 -1.20
N SER A 553 22.29 7.31 -2.50
CA SER A 553 22.99 6.13 -2.99
C SER A 553 24.23 6.53 -3.78
N SER A 554 25.36 5.85 -3.56
CA SER A 554 26.58 6.03 -4.35
C SER A 554 26.47 5.54 -5.80
N THR A 555 25.37 4.91 -6.18
CA THR A 555 25.14 4.48 -7.57
C THR A 555 24.97 5.67 -8.51
N GLN A 556 25.42 5.52 -9.77
CA GLN A 556 25.37 6.58 -10.81
C GLN A 556 26.04 7.91 -10.42
N SER A 557 27.20 7.86 -9.77
CA SER A 557 27.94 9.04 -9.27
C SER A 557 27.18 9.81 -8.19
N GLY A 558 26.35 9.14 -7.40
CA GLY A 558 25.55 9.75 -6.34
C GLY A 558 24.13 10.07 -6.80
N THR A 559 23.13 9.55 -6.07
CA THR A 559 21.71 9.77 -6.35
C THR A 559 21.02 10.19 -5.06
N LEU A 560 20.40 11.37 -5.05
CA LEU A 560 19.67 11.96 -3.93
C LEU A 560 18.16 11.85 -4.17
N GLY A 561 17.43 11.38 -3.15
CA GLY A 561 15.97 11.42 -3.07
C GLY A 561 15.55 12.18 -1.82
N VAL A 562 14.61 13.13 -1.96
CA VAL A 562 14.10 13.94 -0.84
C VAL A 562 12.59 13.99 -0.91
N THR A 563 11.93 13.75 0.21
CA THR A 563 10.50 14.05 0.38
C THR A 563 10.28 15.07 1.48
N CYS A 564 9.40 16.03 1.22
CA CYS A 564 9.06 17.12 2.12
C CYS A 564 7.55 17.29 2.18
N LYS A 565 7.04 17.77 3.32
CA LYS A 565 5.62 18.01 3.53
C LYS A 565 5.42 19.44 4.00
N SER A 566 4.58 20.16 3.27
CA SER A 566 3.97 21.42 3.66
C SER A 566 2.65 21.10 4.37
N ASN A 567 2.31 21.85 5.42
CA ASN A 567 0.98 21.78 6.01
C ASN A 567 -0.07 22.47 5.11
N TYR A 568 0.35 23.32 4.19
CA TYR A 568 -0.51 23.97 3.20
C TYR A 568 -0.69 23.11 1.94
N LEU A 569 -1.94 22.83 1.56
CA LEU A 569 -2.28 21.80 0.57
C LEU A 569 -2.52 22.35 -0.84
N TYR A 570 -2.30 23.65 -1.08
CA TYR A 570 -2.55 24.28 -2.38
C TYR A 570 -1.25 24.42 -3.18
N ASP A 571 -0.81 23.33 -3.83
CA ASP A 571 0.56 23.19 -4.35
C ASP A 571 1.02 24.29 -5.31
N SER A 572 0.12 24.82 -6.15
CA SER A 572 0.46 25.89 -7.10
C SER A 572 0.76 27.24 -6.43
N LYS A 573 0.32 27.44 -5.18
CA LYS A 573 0.69 28.58 -4.34
C LYS A 573 1.82 28.26 -3.37
N VAL A 574 1.90 27.01 -2.88
CA VAL A 574 2.98 26.57 -1.98
C VAL A 574 4.32 26.70 -2.68
N GLY A 575 4.49 25.99 -3.81
CA GLY A 575 5.77 25.70 -4.46
C GLY A 575 6.86 25.22 -3.48
N MET A 576 7.43 24.03 -3.67
CA MET A 576 8.54 23.57 -2.82
C MET A 576 9.86 23.59 -3.57
N MET A 577 10.90 24.08 -2.90
CA MET A 577 12.29 24.01 -3.36
C MET A 577 13.10 23.16 -2.39
N VAL A 578 14.10 22.46 -2.93
CA VAL A 578 15.12 21.77 -2.15
C VAL A 578 16.48 22.34 -2.45
N THR A 579 17.25 22.63 -1.40
CA THR A 579 18.64 23.06 -1.49
C THR A 579 19.55 21.96 -0.97
N TYR A 580 20.55 21.60 -1.77
CA TYR A 580 21.51 20.53 -1.49
C TYR A 580 22.90 20.90 -2.06
N PRO A 581 24.01 20.32 -1.55
CA PRO A 581 25.34 20.50 -2.13
C PRO A 581 25.40 19.90 -3.54
N GLY A 582 25.84 20.69 -4.52
CA GLY A 582 26.18 20.25 -5.87
C GLY A 582 27.65 20.55 -6.20
N ASP A 583 28.06 20.13 -7.38
CA ASP A 583 29.46 20.19 -7.84
C ASP A 583 30.08 21.61 -7.79
N ASP A 584 29.24 22.65 -7.94
CA ASP A 584 29.64 24.07 -7.94
C ASP A 584 29.19 24.84 -6.67
N GLY A 585 28.80 24.13 -5.60
CA GLY A 585 28.25 24.71 -4.37
C GLY A 585 26.77 24.39 -4.15
N ALA A 586 26.07 25.15 -3.31
CA ALA A 586 24.68 24.87 -2.98
C ALA A 586 23.77 25.03 -4.22
N THR A 587 23.13 23.94 -4.63
CA THR A 587 22.16 23.89 -5.72
C THR A 587 20.75 23.92 -5.15
N THR A 588 19.87 24.75 -5.74
CA THR A 588 18.45 24.80 -5.37
C THR A 588 17.60 24.36 -6.56
N SER A 589 16.69 23.42 -6.34
CA SER A 589 15.82 22.85 -7.37
C SER A 589 14.36 22.83 -6.93
N VAL A 590 13.45 22.92 -7.89
CA VAL A 590 12.02 22.79 -7.65
C VAL A 590 11.67 21.31 -7.40
N MET A 591 10.85 21.04 -6.40
CA MET A 591 10.32 19.71 -6.12
C MET A 591 8.99 19.50 -6.86
N ALA A 592 8.65 18.25 -7.17
CA ALA A 592 7.35 17.88 -7.72
C ALA A 592 6.37 17.57 -6.60
N ALA A 593 5.11 18.00 -6.71
CA ALA A 593 4.06 17.61 -5.77
C ALA A 593 3.74 16.10 -5.84
N THR A 594 3.42 15.47 -4.71
CA THR A 594 3.17 14.02 -4.62
C THR A 594 2.11 13.61 -3.59
N PRO A 595 0.95 13.09 -4.04
CA PRO A 595 0.12 13.58 -5.14
C PRO A 595 -0.09 15.10 -5.12
N PRO A 596 -0.61 15.69 -6.22
CA PRO A 596 -1.12 17.05 -6.19
C PRO A 596 -2.16 17.24 -5.07
N TYR A 597 -2.06 18.36 -4.38
CA TYR A 597 -2.95 18.84 -3.32
C TYR A 597 -2.90 18.04 -2.01
N THR A 598 -1.75 17.44 -1.71
CA THR A 598 -1.51 16.70 -0.45
C THR A 598 -0.52 17.39 0.47
N GLY A 599 0.05 18.53 0.03
CA GLY A 599 1.18 19.17 0.70
C GLY A 599 2.47 18.34 0.62
N GLY A 600 2.45 17.15 0.01
CA GLY A 600 3.61 16.30 -0.20
C GLY A 600 4.42 16.75 -1.43
N TRP A 601 5.74 16.71 -1.31
CA TRP A 601 6.69 17.09 -2.35
C TRP A 601 7.82 16.08 -2.42
N ALA A 602 8.17 15.68 -3.64
CA ALA A 602 9.26 14.75 -3.91
C ALA A 602 10.27 15.37 -4.88
N PHE A 603 11.53 15.06 -4.64
CA PHE A 603 12.65 15.41 -5.50
C PHE A 603 13.60 14.23 -5.67
N SER A 604 14.18 14.14 -6.85
CA SER A 604 15.16 13.15 -7.23
C SER A 604 16.20 13.79 -8.15
N ALA A 605 17.48 13.58 -7.84
CA ALA A 605 18.60 14.00 -8.69
C ALA A 605 19.73 12.98 -8.67
N ARG A 606 20.44 12.91 -9.80
CA ARG A 606 21.63 12.08 -10.01
C ARG A 606 22.87 12.96 -10.13
N ARG A 607 24.05 12.36 -9.98
CA ARG A 607 25.35 13.06 -9.94
C ARG A 607 25.36 14.12 -8.84
N VAL A 608 24.96 13.70 -7.65
CA VAL A 608 24.92 14.55 -6.46
C VAL A 608 25.86 13.97 -5.42
N ASP A 609 26.86 14.75 -5.03
CA ASP A 609 27.74 14.40 -3.91
C ASP A 609 26.94 14.13 -2.64
N ARG A 610 27.48 13.29 -1.74
CA ARG A 610 26.78 12.94 -0.51
C ARG A 610 26.51 14.22 0.30
N PRO A 611 25.24 14.59 0.54
CA PRO A 611 24.94 15.87 1.14
C PRO A 611 25.15 15.81 2.67
N GLY A 612 25.81 16.84 3.21
CA GLY A 612 25.94 17.03 4.66
C GLY A 612 24.68 17.64 5.30
N ALA A 613 23.95 18.46 4.55
CA ALA A 613 22.68 19.05 4.94
C ALA A 613 21.75 19.20 3.72
N ILE A 614 20.45 19.06 3.96
CA ILE A 614 19.37 19.28 3.00
C ILE A 614 18.39 20.27 3.61
N THR A 615 17.95 21.25 2.81
CA THR A 615 16.92 22.21 3.20
C THR A 615 15.75 22.12 2.24
N CYS A 616 14.53 21.98 2.77
CA CYS A 616 13.30 22.17 2.00
C CYS A 616 12.69 23.52 2.35
N GLN A 617 12.32 24.31 1.35
CA GLN A 617 11.77 25.64 1.50
C GLN A 617 10.53 25.81 0.64
N SER A 618 9.45 26.24 1.27
CA SER A 618 8.19 26.62 0.64
C SER A 618 8.27 28.06 0.12
N LEU A 619 7.68 28.35 -1.04
CA LEU A 619 7.58 29.73 -1.56
C LEU A 619 6.69 30.62 -0.68
N LEU A 620 5.97 30.03 0.27
CA LEU A 620 5.21 30.72 1.31
C LEU A 620 6.05 31.10 2.55
N GLY A 621 7.36 30.87 2.52
CA GLY A 621 8.32 31.37 3.52
C GLY A 621 8.69 30.37 4.64
N GLY A 622 8.12 29.17 4.63
CA GLY A 622 8.46 28.08 5.54
C GLY A 622 9.69 27.28 5.11
N PHE A 623 10.46 26.73 6.05
CA PHE A 623 11.55 25.82 5.71
C PHE A 623 11.82 24.78 6.80
N ALA A 624 12.44 23.67 6.41
CA ALA A 624 13.03 22.68 7.30
C ALA A 624 14.43 22.30 6.80
N GLN A 625 15.30 21.94 7.74
CA GLN A 625 16.65 21.47 7.44
C GLN A 625 16.93 20.16 8.16
N ARG A 626 17.61 19.23 7.48
CA ARG A 626 18.04 17.94 8.02
C ARG A 626 19.52 17.72 7.69
N SER A 627 20.28 17.26 8.67
CA SER A 627 21.66 16.83 8.49
C SER A 627 21.73 15.32 8.22
N GLY A 628 22.63 14.93 7.32
CA GLY A 628 22.87 13.52 6.98
C GLY A 628 21.87 12.89 6.01
N THR A 629 22.17 11.65 5.62
CA THR A 629 21.43 10.85 4.64
C THR A 629 21.36 9.40 5.11
N THR A 630 20.25 8.70 4.83
CA THR A 630 20.27 7.23 4.89
C THR A 630 21.10 6.75 3.70
N THR A 631 22.15 5.96 3.97
CA THR A 631 23.17 5.66 2.97
C THR A 631 23.39 4.19 2.78
N LYS A 632 23.62 3.82 1.52
CA LYS A 632 24.29 2.59 1.12
C LYS A 632 25.69 2.46 1.69
N LYS A 633 25.91 1.53 2.63
CA LYS A 633 27.25 1.05 2.98
C LYS A 633 27.85 0.42 1.72
N LYS A 634 29.06 0.84 1.37
CA LYS A 634 29.81 0.25 0.25
C LYS A 634 29.97 -1.25 0.58
N ARG A 635 29.65 -2.15 -0.36
CA ARG A 635 30.10 -3.54 -0.24
C ARG A 635 31.62 -3.50 -0.21
N ASP A 636 32.20 -3.76 0.94
CA ASP A 636 33.60 -4.10 1.02
C ASP A 636 33.72 -5.51 0.44
N PHE A 637 34.26 -5.61 -0.78
CA PHE A 637 34.54 -6.87 -1.45
C PHE A 637 35.74 -7.62 -0.82
N ASN A 638 36.03 -7.36 0.46
CA ASN A 638 37.08 -8.02 1.21
C ASN A 638 36.46 -8.71 2.44
N ALA A 639 35.76 -9.81 2.20
CA ALA A 639 35.58 -10.89 3.15
C ALA A 639 35.62 -12.21 2.36
#